data_AF-A0A1F4VJ45-F1
#
_entry.id   AF-A0A1F4VJ45-F1
#
_cell.length_a   1.000
_cell.length_b   1.000
_cell.length_c   1.000
_cell.angle_alpha   90.00
_cell.angle_beta   90.00
_cell.angle_gamma   90.00
#
_symmetry.space_group_name_H-M   'P 1'
#
loop_
_entity.id
_entity.type
_entity.pdbx_description
1 polymer ?
#
loop_
_entity_poly.entity_id
_entity_poly.type
_entity_poly.pdbx_seq_one_letter_code
_entity_poly.pdbx_strand_id
1 'polypeptide(L)'
;MEMENRKSNSNYILPIFIFTIIVAVALTLPVFTKVGPHADEYQFYFNAFKIMAGQELHNYLHVAFTEYLLAGFFSIVNIVTTSGVNFPQGDPSLATYFYGRIFGLIFYLAIFLLGVIILQKGENKLKPRSVVFSILYFGSIGVFERAFRANSDFMLVFVFLNFVILSFWFHKIKASNLKFFILNLLFIFIGTFTNFKFLYLAVPLVLINFILPFFVYKYQTSSSDQLSKLYKIILYGFILPASVLVLWAIFMPKPFNYIKYWYSIEKTIVHGTKFDFDYPGQSFGSWKVYIFDLFAEYLGFNVLLAFVFLLAFSYKYSGWKIISVFWNKFKKQFDVEAIKEGNIYRLTEVILLACFITYYLGVSTAVVHWSRWGVPLGVLAMLILSPVVEYLIFSLVEYKNKFNFTALILFSVFLAIVLRIFLTIDLYRSDFPKKDGWGSTYKTIDKFLAGRGISATDGSKKAAWFTGYTGNIGNFSLENIIDPINSEVKYIFWPYWNLTVLYSDKNVDLGTHNQRAIIDTYGKKVMYGFPTFISYYTHFIALVSNKYLRLTYIPEIEGMIEPQYGILELKETPKELRLSYDVGFKDMSHYNSFYSLYFNMKTLKDGYMYPPCYSYPDTVSAQTGKFILPPPEFGIGGRTAGLYCHSTRFRILLKGEYRIRVEGLPNDSEGLQRVFSNMAGYEWDPITKTITFSNPSTTIPGDFGVATKEKSIPNLKFRIFYVSD
;
A
#
# COMPACT_ATOMS: atom_id res chain seq x y z
N MET A 1 -36.62 4.14 -35.59
CA MET A 1 -35.26 3.56 -35.62
C MET A 1 -34.48 3.66 -34.29
N GLU A 2 -34.42 4.78 -33.56
CA GLU A 2 -33.70 4.86 -32.25
C GLU A 2 -34.28 3.93 -31.15
N MET A 3 -35.59 3.65 -31.21
CA MET A 3 -36.28 2.82 -30.22
C MET A 3 -36.07 1.30 -30.45
N GLU A 4 -35.84 0.87 -31.68
CA GLU A 4 -35.60 -0.55 -32.02
C GLU A 4 -34.14 -0.98 -31.75
N ASN A 5 -33.16 -0.11 -32.01
CA ASN A 5 -31.77 -0.38 -31.63
C ASN A 5 -31.57 -0.51 -30.11
N ARG A 6 -32.41 0.14 -29.29
CA ARG A 6 -32.39 -0.03 -27.82
C ARG A 6 -32.99 -1.36 -27.34
N LYS A 7 -33.90 -1.97 -28.11
CA LYS A 7 -34.47 -3.29 -27.78
C LYS A 7 -33.50 -4.44 -28.08
N SER A 8 -32.76 -4.38 -29.19
CA SER A 8 -31.80 -5.43 -29.60
C SER A 8 -30.61 -5.58 -28.64
N ASN A 9 -30.07 -4.48 -28.10
CA ASN A 9 -28.93 -4.52 -27.15
C ASN A 9 -29.27 -5.09 -25.76
N SER A 10 -30.56 -5.22 -25.40
CA SER A 10 -31.00 -5.67 -24.07
C SER A 10 -30.83 -7.19 -23.85
N ASN A 11 -30.87 -7.99 -24.91
CA ASN A 11 -30.91 -9.46 -24.78
C ASN A 11 -29.53 -10.10 -24.56
N TYR A 12 -28.45 -9.41 -24.89
CA TYR A 12 -27.08 -9.93 -24.77
C TYR A 12 -26.39 -9.58 -23.44
N ILE A 13 -26.88 -8.57 -22.71
CA ILE A 13 -26.24 -8.09 -21.46
C ILE A 13 -26.30 -9.15 -20.36
N LEU A 14 -27.46 -9.80 -20.16
CA LEU A 14 -27.63 -10.81 -19.12
C LEU A 14 -26.75 -12.05 -19.39
N PRO A 15 -26.73 -12.64 -20.60
CA PRO A 15 -25.80 -13.73 -20.93
C PRO A 15 -24.33 -13.35 -20.71
N ILE A 16 -23.89 -12.16 -21.11
CA ILE A 16 -22.51 -11.69 -20.92
C ILE A 16 -22.20 -11.51 -19.42
N PHE A 17 -23.14 -10.96 -18.65
CA PHE A 17 -23.00 -10.82 -17.20
C PHE A 17 -22.84 -12.18 -16.51
N ILE A 18 -23.69 -13.14 -16.84
CA ILE A 18 -23.62 -14.51 -16.32
C ILE A 18 -22.30 -15.16 -16.73
N PHE A 19 -21.92 -15.07 -18.00
CA PHE A 19 -20.65 -15.60 -18.49
C PHE A 19 -19.46 -15.01 -17.74
N THR A 20 -19.46 -13.69 -17.48
CA THR A 20 -18.40 -13.02 -16.72
C THR A 20 -18.31 -13.57 -15.29
N ILE A 21 -19.44 -13.79 -14.63
CA ILE A 21 -19.47 -14.40 -13.29
C ILE A 21 -18.94 -15.83 -13.34
N ILE A 22 -19.34 -16.64 -14.32
CA ILE A 22 -18.85 -18.01 -14.48
C ILE A 22 -17.33 -18.03 -14.66
N VAL A 23 -16.79 -17.21 -15.56
CA VAL A 23 -15.35 -17.07 -15.78
C VAL A 23 -14.65 -16.60 -14.49
N ALA A 24 -15.21 -15.61 -13.80
CA ALA A 24 -14.66 -15.12 -12.54
C ALA A 24 -14.59 -16.19 -11.45
N VAL A 25 -15.65 -16.98 -11.30
CA VAL A 25 -15.72 -18.11 -10.36
C VAL A 25 -14.69 -19.18 -10.77
N ALA A 26 -14.60 -19.51 -12.06
CA ALA A 26 -13.64 -20.47 -12.59
C ALA A 26 -12.18 -20.02 -12.39
N LEU A 27 -11.90 -18.72 -12.42
CA LEU A 27 -10.56 -18.17 -12.14
C LEU A 27 -10.26 -18.07 -10.64
N THR A 28 -11.27 -18.01 -9.79
CA THR A 28 -11.13 -17.72 -8.34
C THR A 28 -11.11 -18.98 -7.49
N LEU A 29 -12.08 -19.89 -7.67
CA LEU A 29 -12.23 -21.08 -6.83
C LEU A 29 -11.01 -22.04 -6.84
N PRO A 30 -10.26 -22.22 -7.94
CA PRO A 30 -9.12 -23.13 -7.91
C PRO A 30 -7.91 -22.62 -7.11
N VAL A 31 -7.86 -21.33 -6.79
CA VAL A 31 -6.64 -20.67 -6.28
C VAL A 31 -6.85 -19.78 -5.05
N PHE A 32 -8.07 -19.54 -4.59
CA PHE A 32 -8.32 -18.66 -3.43
C PHE A 32 -7.65 -19.14 -2.13
N THR A 33 -7.41 -20.44 -1.99
CA THR A 33 -6.67 -21.03 -0.86
C THR A 33 -5.16 -21.05 -1.05
N LYS A 34 -4.67 -20.75 -2.27
CA LYS A 34 -3.24 -20.74 -2.61
C LYS A 34 -2.57 -19.39 -2.41
N VAL A 35 -3.31 -18.37 -1.96
CA VAL A 35 -2.75 -17.05 -1.64
C VAL A 35 -1.88 -17.15 -0.39
N GLY A 36 -0.60 -16.77 -0.52
CA GLY A 36 0.38 -16.75 0.57
C GLY A 36 -0.08 -15.89 1.77
N PRO A 37 0.33 -16.25 3.00
CA PRO A 37 -0.07 -15.55 4.22
C PRO A 37 0.59 -14.17 4.24
N HIS A 38 -0.14 -13.19 4.75
CA HIS A 38 0.39 -11.84 4.95
C HIS A 38 0.63 -11.58 6.43
N ALA A 39 1.62 -10.75 6.78
CA ALA A 39 1.93 -10.43 8.17
C ALA A 39 0.71 -9.87 8.92
N ASP A 40 -0.06 -8.98 8.29
CA ASP A 40 -1.29 -8.43 8.88
C ASP A 40 -2.34 -9.52 9.18
N GLU A 41 -2.44 -10.53 8.31
CA GLU A 41 -3.43 -11.60 8.42
C GLU A 41 -3.21 -12.43 9.69
N TYR A 42 -1.94 -12.68 10.02
CA TYR A 42 -1.54 -13.33 11.27
C TYR A 42 -2.04 -12.53 12.49
N GLN A 43 -1.92 -11.21 12.45
CA GLN A 43 -2.37 -10.33 13.53
C GLN A 43 -3.90 -10.38 13.69
N PHE A 44 -4.67 -10.36 12.59
CA PHE A 44 -6.13 -10.49 12.62
C PHE A 44 -6.57 -11.82 13.23
N TYR A 45 -5.91 -12.94 12.89
CA TYR A 45 -6.23 -14.25 13.48
C TYR A 45 -5.89 -14.30 14.96
N PHE A 46 -4.72 -13.83 15.37
CA PHE A 46 -4.32 -13.83 16.77
C PHE A 46 -5.25 -12.98 17.63
N ASN A 47 -5.68 -11.81 17.12
CA ASN A 47 -6.66 -10.99 17.80
C ASN A 47 -8.04 -11.67 17.90
N ALA A 48 -8.49 -12.34 16.83
CA ALA A 48 -9.73 -13.10 16.86
C ALA A 48 -9.67 -14.23 17.91
N PHE A 49 -8.55 -14.95 18.00
CA PHE A 49 -8.37 -16.00 19.02
C PHE A 49 -8.35 -15.45 20.45
N LYS A 50 -7.71 -14.30 20.66
CA LYS A 50 -7.74 -13.61 21.96
C LYS A 50 -9.15 -13.21 22.37
N ILE A 51 -9.95 -12.71 21.43
CA ILE A 51 -11.37 -12.39 21.66
C ILE A 51 -12.15 -13.66 22.03
N MET A 52 -11.96 -14.75 21.28
CA MET A 52 -12.60 -16.05 21.58
C MET A 52 -12.20 -16.60 22.96
N ALA A 53 -10.96 -16.36 23.40
CA ALA A 53 -10.43 -16.77 24.69
C ALA A 53 -10.77 -15.80 25.85
N GLY A 54 -11.46 -14.68 25.57
CA GLY A 54 -11.77 -13.65 26.58
C GLY A 54 -10.53 -12.92 27.13
N GLN A 55 -9.44 -12.87 26.36
CA GLN A 55 -8.16 -12.27 26.77
C GLN A 55 -8.01 -10.81 26.34
N GLU A 56 -7.13 -10.07 27.04
CA GLU A 56 -6.75 -8.70 26.69
C GLU A 56 -6.07 -8.57 25.32
N LEU A 57 -6.46 -7.54 24.57
CA LEU A 57 -5.82 -7.18 23.30
C LEU A 57 -4.64 -6.22 23.56
N HIS A 58 -3.42 -6.77 23.60
CA HIS A 58 -2.25 -6.03 24.09
C HIS A 58 -1.55 -5.09 23.09
N ASN A 59 -1.88 -5.09 21.78
CA ASN A 59 -1.27 -4.22 20.76
C ASN A 59 -2.30 -3.91 19.65
N TYR A 60 -3.09 -2.85 19.84
CA TYR A 60 -4.18 -2.50 18.93
C TYR A 60 -3.82 -1.28 18.09
N LEU A 61 -3.62 -1.53 16.79
CA LEU A 61 -3.46 -0.51 15.75
C LEU A 61 -4.76 -0.31 14.96
N HIS A 62 -5.51 -1.40 14.76
CA HIS A 62 -6.81 -1.42 14.08
C HIS A 62 -7.95 -1.42 15.08
N VAL A 63 -9.19 -1.40 14.61
CA VAL A 63 -10.38 -1.38 15.46
C VAL A 63 -11.16 -2.68 15.33
N ALA A 64 -11.86 -3.09 16.38
CA ALA A 64 -12.14 -4.50 16.65
C ALA A 64 -13.24 -5.16 15.83
N PHE A 65 -14.01 -4.43 15.03
CA PHE A 65 -15.19 -5.01 14.36
C PHE A 65 -14.84 -6.19 13.45
N THR A 66 -13.73 -6.09 12.70
CA THR A 66 -13.30 -7.16 11.78
C THR A 66 -12.90 -8.41 12.56
N GLU A 67 -12.13 -8.22 13.63
CA GLU A 67 -11.66 -9.27 14.53
C GLU A 67 -12.83 -9.94 15.28
N TYR A 68 -13.83 -9.17 15.71
CA TYR A 68 -15.06 -9.70 16.33
C TYR A 68 -15.86 -10.56 15.36
N LEU A 69 -16.05 -10.09 14.11
CA LEU A 69 -16.74 -10.87 13.09
C LEU A 69 -15.97 -12.15 12.73
N LEU A 70 -14.64 -12.06 12.66
CA LEU A 70 -13.77 -13.20 12.39
C LEU A 70 -13.80 -14.21 13.55
N ALA A 71 -13.76 -13.74 14.79
CA ALA A 71 -13.92 -14.55 16.00
C ALA A 71 -15.27 -15.27 16.01
N GLY A 72 -16.37 -14.53 15.76
CA GLY A 72 -17.71 -15.11 15.67
C GLY A 72 -17.83 -16.14 14.55
N PHE A 73 -17.24 -15.87 13.38
CA PHE A 73 -17.18 -16.82 12.27
C PHE A 73 -16.45 -18.11 12.66
N PHE A 74 -15.28 -18.01 13.29
CA PHE A 74 -14.53 -19.16 13.79
C PHE A 74 -15.28 -19.93 14.89
N SER A 75 -15.99 -19.24 15.79
CA SER A 75 -16.87 -19.90 16.76
C SER A 75 -17.98 -20.71 16.08
N ILE A 76 -18.61 -20.17 15.03
CA ILE A 76 -19.63 -20.91 14.26
C ILE A 76 -19.01 -22.12 13.57
N VAL A 77 -17.83 -21.97 12.95
CA VAL A 77 -17.13 -23.09 12.30
C VAL A 77 -16.83 -24.19 13.32
N ASN A 78 -16.31 -23.85 14.51
CA ASN A 78 -16.05 -24.82 15.59
C ASN A 78 -17.29 -25.63 15.98
N ILE A 79 -18.47 -24.99 16.02
CA ILE A 79 -19.74 -25.65 16.38
C ILE A 79 -20.19 -26.60 15.28
N VAL A 80 -19.99 -26.23 14.01
CA VAL A 80 -20.57 -26.95 12.86
C VAL A 80 -19.64 -28.06 12.34
N THR A 81 -18.32 -27.96 12.53
CA THR A 81 -17.38 -29.00 12.10
C THR A 81 -17.25 -30.10 13.15
N THR A 82 -17.78 -31.29 12.84
CA THR A 82 -17.73 -32.49 13.70
C THR A 82 -16.32 -33.05 13.93
N SER A 83 -15.30 -32.54 13.24
CA SER A 83 -13.94 -33.07 13.19
C SER A 83 -12.93 -32.39 14.12
N GLY A 84 -13.37 -31.64 15.13
CA GLY A 84 -12.46 -31.13 16.16
C GLY A 84 -11.44 -30.10 15.65
N VAL A 85 -11.84 -29.25 14.70
CA VAL A 85 -11.08 -28.03 14.39
C VAL A 85 -11.18 -27.13 15.61
N ASN A 86 -10.34 -27.33 16.62
CA ASN A 86 -10.13 -26.35 17.67
C ASN A 86 -9.17 -25.32 17.09
N PHE A 87 -9.69 -24.15 16.69
CA PHE A 87 -8.81 -23.03 16.34
C PHE A 87 -7.83 -22.79 17.51
N PRO A 88 -6.50 -22.77 17.24
CA PRO A 88 -5.51 -22.85 18.29
C PRO A 88 -5.53 -21.60 19.18
N GLN A 89 -5.22 -21.75 20.47
CA GLN A 89 -4.88 -20.63 21.35
C GLN A 89 -3.42 -20.13 21.13
N GLY A 90 -2.86 -20.40 19.95
CA GLY A 90 -1.48 -20.12 19.54
C GLY A 90 -1.41 -19.70 18.07
N ASP A 91 -0.35 -20.07 17.35
CA ASP A 91 -0.12 -19.61 15.98
C ASP A 91 -1.18 -20.15 14.99
N PRO A 92 -1.61 -19.36 13.97
CA PRO A 92 -2.58 -19.78 12.97
C PRO A 92 -2.18 -21.07 12.24
N SER A 93 -3.06 -22.07 12.27
CA SER A 93 -2.90 -23.35 11.55
C SER A 93 -3.34 -23.26 10.09
N LEU A 94 -3.03 -24.27 9.27
CA LEU A 94 -3.54 -24.36 7.89
C LEU A 94 -5.07 -24.30 7.81
N ALA A 95 -5.78 -24.88 8.79
CA ALA A 95 -7.23 -24.78 8.89
C ALA A 95 -7.69 -23.34 9.15
N THR A 96 -6.95 -22.59 9.99
CA THR A 96 -7.21 -21.16 10.24
C THR A 96 -7.15 -20.37 8.95
N TYR A 97 -6.06 -20.53 8.18
CA TYR A 97 -5.92 -19.87 6.89
C TYR A 97 -7.03 -20.26 5.93
N PHE A 98 -7.36 -21.56 5.81
CA PHE A 98 -8.44 -22.03 4.93
C PHE A 98 -9.79 -21.38 5.25
N TYR A 99 -10.23 -21.40 6.50
CA TYR A 99 -11.50 -20.80 6.89
C TYR A 99 -11.47 -19.27 6.84
N GLY A 100 -10.33 -18.64 7.15
CA GLY A 100 -10.14 -17.21 6.93
C GLY A 100 -10.24 -16.82 5.45
N ARG A 101 -9.73 -17.65 4.53
CA ARG A 101 -9.93 -17.46 3.07
C ARG A 101 -11.40 -17.58 2.67
N ILE A 102 -12.17 -18.50 3.28
CA ILE A 102 -13.61 -18.62 3.05
C ILE A 102 -14.34 -17.37 3.52
N PHE A 103 -14.01 -16.86 4.72
CA PHE A 103 -14.54 -15.60 5.22
C PHE A 103 -14.28 -14.46 4.21
N GLY A 104 -13.04 -14.35 3.73
CA GLY A 104 -12.67 -13.42 2.67
C GLY A 104 -13.46 -13.58 1.37
N LEU A 105 -13.66 -14.82 0.90
CA LEU A 105 -14.47 -15.14 -0.28
C LEU A 105 -15.93 -14.65 -0.14
N ILE A 106 -16.52 -14.81 1.06
CA ILE A 106 -17.87 -14.32 1.34
C ILE A 106 -17.91 -12.80 1.18
N PHE A 107 -16.95 -12.07 1.76
CA PHE A 107 -16.85 -10.61 1.59
C PHE A 107 -16.61 -10.21 0.14
N TYR A 108 -15.76 -10.92 -0.58
CA TYR A 108 -15.46 -10.69 -1.98
C TYR A 108 -16.73 -10.72 -2.84
N LEU A 109 -17.58 -11.73 -2.64
CA LEU A 109 -18.84 -11.89 -3.37
C LEU A 109 -19.90 -10.89 -2.89
N ALA A 110 -19.98 -10.64 -1.59
CA ALA A 110 -20.94 -9.68 -1.04
C ALA A 110 -20.69 -8.25 -1.56
N ILE A 111 -19.44 -7.79 -1.56
CA ILE A 111 -19.07 -6.46 -2.08
C ILE A 111 -19.34 -6.36 -3.59
N PHE A 112 -19.07 -7.41 -4.35
CA PHE A 112 -19.45 -7.46 -5.76
C PHE A 112 -20.95 -7.24 -5.95
N LEU A 113 -21.80 -7.98 -5.22
CA LEU A 113 -23.26 -7.84 -5.28
C LEU A 113 -23.72 -6.44 -4.88
N LEU A 114 -23.19 -5.88 -3.80
CA LEU A 114 -23.52 -4.52 -3.35
C LEU A 114 -23.10 -3.46 -4.38
N GLY A 115 -21.94 -3.63 -5.01
CA GLY A 115 -21.47 -2.78 -6.10
C GLY A 115 -22.41 -2.83 -7.31
N VAL A 116 -22.87 -4.02 -7.69
CA VAL A 116 -23.87 -4.19 -8.75
C VAL A 116 -25.18 -3.48 -8.38
N ILE A 117 -25.67 -3.62 -7.14
CA ILE A 117 -26.89 -2.96 -6.66
C ILE A 117 -26.77 -1.43 -6.78
N ILE A 118 -25.66 -0.85 -6.32
CA ILE A 118 -25.40 0.59 -6.41
C ILE A 118 -25.39 1.05 -7.87
N LEU A 119 -24.72 0.30 -8.75
CA LEU A 119 -24.68 0.61 -10.17
C LEU A 119 -26.04 0.44 -10.84
N GLN A 120 -26.89 -0.49 -10.40
CA GLN A 120 -28.22 -0.66 -10.99
C GLN A 120 -29.15 0.53 -10.71
N LYS A 121 -28.90 1.35 -9.68
CA LYS A 121 -29.68 2.57 -9.38
C LYS A 121 -31.19 2.31 -9.26
N GLY A 122 -31.58 1.13 -8.79
CA GLY A 122 -32.98 0.72 -8.66
C GLY A 122 -33.66 0.34 -9.97
N GLU A 123 -32.92 0.14 -11.06
CA GLU A 123 -33.44 -0.31 -12.34
C GLU A 123 -33.62 -1.85 -12.36
N ASN A 124 -34.74 -2.34 -12.91
CA ASN A 124 -35.06 -3.78 -12.95
C ASN A 124 -34.30 -4.57 -14.03
N LYS A 125 -33.68 -3.88 -15.00
CA LYS A 125 -32.96 -4.49 -16.11
C LYS A 125 -31.47 -4.20 -15.99
N LEU A 126 -30.66 -5.25 -16.00
CA LEU A 126 -29.20 -5.15 -16.00
C LEU A 126 -28.70 -4.20 -17.07
N LYS A 127 -27.67 -3.42 -16.71
CA LYS A 127 -27.05 -2.40 -17.56
C LYS A 127 -25.61 -2.76 -17.89
N PRO A 128 -25.08 -2.30 -19.04
CA PRO A 128 -23.68 -2.52 -19.42
C PRO A 128 -22.68 -2.16 -18.32
N ARG A 129 -22.93 -1.09 -17.54
CA ARG A 129 -22.07 -0.74 -16.40
C ARG A 129 -21.88 -1.87 -15.37
N SER A 130 -22.87 -2.74 -15.16
CA SER A 130 -22.70 -3.90 -14.26
C SER A 130 -21.81 -4.98 -14.85
N VAL A 131 -21.85 -5.16 -16.17
CA VAL A 131 -20.92 -6.07 -16.87
C VAL A 131 -19.49 -5.54 -16.79
N VAL A 132 -19.30 -4.25 -17.08
CA VAL A 132 -17.98 -3.60 -16.96
C VAL A 132 -17.45 -3.72 -15.53
N PHE A 133 -18.29 -3.46 -14.52
CA PHE A 133 -17.89 -3.60 -13.13
C PHE A 133 -17.47 -5.04 -12.79
N SER A 134 -18.21 -6.05 -13.24
CA SER A 134 -17.82 -7.46 -13.05
C SER A 134 -16.44 -7.74 -13.64
N ILE A 135 -16.18 -7.28 -14.87
CA ILE A 135 -14.89 -7.48 -15.56
C ILE A 135 -13.76 -6.82 -14.78
N LEU A 136 -13.94 -5.57 -14.35
CA LEU A 136 -12.92 -4.83 -13.61
C LEU A 136 -12.68 -5.41 -12.21
N TYR A 137 -13.75 -5.74 -11.50
CA TYR A 137 -13.69 -6.27 -10.13
C TYR A 137 -13.01 -7.64 -10.10
N PHE A 138 -13.42 -8.56 -10.97
CA PHE A 138 -12.83 -9.90 -11.02
C PHE A 138 -11.48 -9.95 -11.76
N GLY A 139 -11.22 -9.00 -12.66
CA GLY A 139 -9.93 -8.85 -13.33
C GLY A 139 -8.85 -8.20 -12.45
N SER A 140 -9.25 -7.51 -11.38
CA SER A 140 -8.33 -6.85 -10.46
C SER A 140 -7.54 -7.85 -9.62
N ILE A 141 -6.22 -7.76 -9.68
CA ILE A 141 -5.36 -8.59 -8.85
C ILE A 141 -5.33 -8.08 -7.40
N GLY A 142 -5.17 -6.77 -7.18
CA GLY A 142 -5.13 -6.21 -5.83
C GLY A 142 -6.44 -6.41 -5.05
N VAL A 143 -7.60 -6.32 -5.72
CA VAL A 143 -8.88 -6.65 -5.08
C VAL A 143 -8.97 -8.14 -4.80
N PHE A 144 -8.60 -9.02 -5.75
CA PHE A 144 -8.56 -10.47 -5.53
C PHE A 144 -7.67 -10.85 -4.34
N GLU A 145 -6.41 -10.40 -4.33
CA GLU A 145 -5.42 -10.69 -3.30
C GLU A 145 -5.91 -10.32 -1.91
N ARG A 146 -6.33 -9.06 -1.75
CA ARG A 146 -6.75 -8.52 -0.48
C ARG A 146 -8.06 -9.17 -0.05
N ALA A 147 -8.94 -9.60 -0.95
CA ALA A 147 -10.22 -10.19 -0.54
C ALA A 147 -10.07 -11.46 0.27
N PHE A 148 -9.08 -12.29 -0.07
CA PHE A 148 -8.87 -13.58 0.61
C PHE A 148 -8.05 -13.45 1.88
N ARG A 149 -7.41 -12.31 2.14
CA ARG A 149 -6.71 -12.03 3.40
C ARG A 149 -7.69 -11.46 4.42
N ALA A 150 -7.63 -11.95 5.65
CA ALA A 150 -8.31 -11.27 6.76
C ALA A 150 -7.75 -9.84 6.86
N ASN A 151 -8.60 -8.84 6.59
CA ASN A 151 -8.27 -7.43 6.71
C ASN A 151 -9.51 -6.57 6.94
N SER A 152 -9.29 -5.38 7.49
CA SER A 152 -10.35 -4.41 7.75
C SER A 152 -10.73 -3.56 6.53
N ASP A 153 -9.92 -3.54 5.46
CA ASP A 153 -10.16 -2.74 4.26
C ASP A 153 -11.41 -3.24 3.50
N PHE A 154 -11.53 -4.56 3.32
CA PHE A 154 -12.72 -5.18 2.71
C PHE A 154 -13.97 -4.98 3.56
N MET A 155 -13.84 -5.12 4.88
CA MET A 155 -14.93 -4.83 5.81
C MET A 155 -15.40 -3.37 5.68
N LEU A 156 -14.47 -2.44 5.55
CA LEU A 156 -14.78 -1.03 5.41
C LEU A 156 -15.53 -0.71 4.10
N VAL A 157 -15.16 -1.37 2.99
CA VAL A 157 -15.93 -1.29 1.73
C VAL A 157 -17.33 -1.86 1.91
N PHE A 158 -17.45 -3.01 2.56
CA PHE A 158 -18.75 -3.63 2.82
C PHE A 158 -19.66 -2.70 3.63
N VAL A 159 -19.16 -2.14 4.74
CA VAL A 159 -19.87 -1.16 5.57
C VAL A 159 -20.25 0.07 4.74
N PHE A 160 -19.35 0.57 3.90
CA PHE A 160 -19.60 1.72 3.04
C PHE A 160 -20.73 1.51 2.02
N LEU A 161 -20.68 0.42 1.25
CA LEU A 161 -21.68 0.17 0.23
C LEU A 161 -23.06 -0.05 0.86
N ASN A 162 -23.12 -0.75 2.00
CA ASN A 162 -24.37 -0.89 2.77
C ASN A 162 -24.91 0.46 3.24
N PHE A 163 -24.04 1.34 3.77
CA PHE A 163 -24.47 2.67 4.20
C PHE A 163 -25.09 3.46 3.05
N VAL A 164 -24.46 3.46 1.87
CA VAL A 164 -24.96 4.17 0.68
C VAL A 164 -26.31 3.59 0.23
N ILE A 165 -26.42 2.25 0.13
CA ILE A 165 -27.66 1.58 -0.29
C ILE A 165 -28.81 1.87 0.67
N LEU A 166 -28.58 1.72 1.97
CA LEU A 166 -29.61 1.98 2.99
C LEU A 166 -29.98 3.45 3.05
N SER A 167 -29.03 4.37 2.89
CA SER A 167 -29.31 5.80 2.79
C SER A 167 -30.24 6.08 1.61
N PHE A 168 -29.93 5.54 0.42
CA PHE A 168 -30.78 5.67 -0.77
C PHE A 168 -32.18 5.10 -0.57
N TRP A 169 -32.28 3.93 0.07
CA TRP A 169 -33.56 3.32 0.38
C TRP A 169 -34.37 4.16 1.37
N PHE A 170 -33.77 4.65 2.46
CA PHE A 170 -34.44 5.49 3.47
C PHE A 170 -34.94 6.82 2.90
N HIS A 171 -34.19 7.41 1.99
CA HIS A 171 -34.64 8.60 1.27
C HIS A 171 -35.80 8.30 0.32
N LYS A 172 -35.76 7.18 -0.40
CA LYS A 172 -36.86 6.76 -1.29
C LYS A 172 -38.17 6.55 -0.52
N ILE A 173 -38.12 5.92 0.66
CA ILE A 173 -39.30 5.66 1.51
C ILE A 173 -39.66 6.82 2.44
N LYS A 174 -38.90 7.92 2.40
CA LYS A 174 -39.15 9.11 3.23
C LYS A 174 -39.14 8.83 4.74
N ALA A 175 -38.14 8.11 5.23
CA ALA A 175 -38.02 7.69 6.63
C ALA A 175 -37.98 8.88 7.63
N SER A 176 -38.34 8.62 8.90
CA SER A 176 -38.34 9.65 9.96
C SER A 176 -36.93 10.07 10.39
N ASN A 177 -36.80 11.25 11.01
CA ASN A 177 -35.52 11.76 11.55
C ASN A 177 -34.85 10.75 12.50
N LEU A 178 -35.63 10.04 13.33
CA LEU A 178 -35.11 9.02 14.24
C LEU A 178 -34.50 7.83 13.49
N LYS A 179 -35.13 7.35 12.42
CA LYS A 179 -34.59 6.27 11.58
C LYS A 179 -33.26 6.68 10.94
N PHE A 180 -33.19 7.92 10.43
CA PHE A 180 -31.93 8.47 9.92
C PHE A 180 -30.88 8.58 11.01
N PHE A 181 -31.22 9.08 12.19
CA PHE A 181 -30.29 9.16 13.32
C PHE A 181 -29.72 7.79 13.69
N ILE A 182 -30.58 6.77 13.83
CA ILE A 182 -30.15 5.39 14.14
C ILE A 182 -29.24 4.83 13.05
N LEU A 183 -29.58 5.04 11.77
CA LEU A 183 -28.74 4.60 10.65
C LEU A 183 -27.35 5.25 10.72
N ASN A 184 -27.28 6.57 10.90
CA ASN A 184 -25.99 7.29 10.99
C ASN A 184 -25.20 6.87 12.24
N LEU A 185 -25.86 6.71 13.38
CA LEU A 185 -25.23 6.24 14.62
C LEU A 185 -24.59 4.87 14.42
N LEU A 186 -25.35 3.91 13.87
CA LEU A 186 -24.88 2.55 13.64
C LEU A 186 -23.73 2.51 12.64
N PHE A 187 -23.82 3.21 11.51
CA PHE A 187 -22.77 3.16 10.48
C PHE A 187 -21.53 3.98 10.83
N ILE A 188 -21.65 5.12 11.52
CA ILE A 188 -20.47 5.81 12.07
C ILE A 188 -19.80 4.93 13.13
N PHE A 189 -20.59 4.34 14.03
CA PHE A 189 -20.05 3.46 15.06
C PHE A 189 -19.33 2.27 14.41
N ILE A 190 -20.02 1.43 13.62
CA ILE A 190 -19.41 0.25 12.98
C ILE A 190 -18.22 0.66 12.11
N GLY A 191 -18.34 1.77 11.38
CA GLY A 191 -17.30 2.30 10.53
C GLY A 191 -16.02 2.67 11.25
N THR A 192 -16.13 3.57 12.24
CA THR A 192 -15.00 3.93 13.11
C THR A 192 -14.52 2.74 13.93
N PHE A 193 -15.43 1.80 14.27
CA PHE A 193 -15.12 0.55 14.97
C PHE A 193 -14.50 -0.53 14.07
N THR A 194 -14.40 -0.28 12.76
CA THR A 194 -13.72 -1.15 11.78
C THR A 194 -12.34 -0.61 11.43
N ASN A 195 -12.26 0.66 11.04
CA ASN A 195 -11.02 1.31 10.63
C ASN A 195 -11.16 2.83 10.66
N PHE A 196 -10.20 3.56 11.23
CA PHE A 196 -10.20 5.04 11.24
C PHE A 196 -10.14 5.67 9.84
N LYS A 197 -9.77 4.90 8.80
CA LYS A 197 -9.92 5.29 7.39
C LYS A 197 -11.37 5.58 6.97
N PHE A 198 -12.37 5.33 7.83
CA PHE A 198 -13.79 5.64 7.60
C PHE A 198 -14.09 7.11 7.23
N LEU A 199 -13.14 8.05 7.34
CA LEU A 199 -13.34 9.48 7.01
C LEU A 199 -13.95 9.75 5.62
N TYR A 200 -13.81 8.87 4.63
CA TYR A 200 -14.50 9.04 3.33
C TYR A 200 -16.02 8.86 3.38
N LEU A 201 -16.54 8.24 4.44
CA LEU A 201 -17.98 8.21 4.72
C LEU A 201 -18.54 9.55 5.17
N ALA A 202 -17.69 10.54 5.45
CA ALA A 202 -18.13 11.90 5.70
C ALA A 202 -18.97 12.45 4.53
N VAL A 203 -18.66 12.11 3.28
CA VAL A 203 -19.42 12.58 2.13
C VAL A 203 -20.87 12.08 2.14
N PRO A 204 -21.16 10.77 2.15
CA PRO A 204 -22.55 10.30 2.23
C PRO A 204 -23.22 10.68 3.56
N LEU A 205 -22.46 10.80 4.65
CA LEU A 205 -23.01 11.23 5.94
C LEU A 205 -23.48 12.68 5.92
N VAL A 206 -22.62 13.60 5.48
CA VAL A 206 -22.89 15.03 5.47
C VAL A 206 -23.78 15.39 4.29
N LEU A 207 -23.51 14.90 3.08
CA LEU A 207 -24.30 15.28 1.90
C LEU A 207 -25.66 14.60 1.91
N ILE A 208 -25.70 13.26 1.96
CA ILE A 208 -26.93 12.49 1.78
C ILE A 208 -27.78 12.55 3.04
N ASN A 209 -27.20 12.31 4.20
CA ASN A 209 -27.97 12.15 5.44
C ASN A 209 -28.17 13.45 6.23
N PHE A 210 -27.45 14.53 5.89
CA PHE A 210 -27.60 15.84 6.53
C PHE A 210 -28.05 16.94 5.53
N ILE A 211 -27.24 17.29 4.54
CA ILE A 211 -27.52 18.43 3.65
C ILE A 211 -28.82 18.25 2.87
N LEU A 212 -28.98 17.13 2.15
CA LEU A 212 -30.14 16.89 1.29
C LEU A 212 -31.48 16.90 2.07
N PRO A 213 -31.65 16.10 3.14
CA PRO A 213 -32.89 16.07 3.91
C PRO A 213 -33.20 17.34 4.69
N PHE A 214 -32.21 18.11 5.13
CA PHE A 214 -32.45 19.29 5.97
C PHE A 214 -32.54 20.61 5.19
N PHE A 215 -31.86 20.72 4.05
CA PHE A 215 -31.73 21.98 3.33
C PHE A 215 -32.27 21.95 1.89
N VAL A 216 -32.39 20.77 1.27
CA VAL A 216 -32.73 20.67 -0.16
C VAL A 216 -34.14 20.14 -0.41
N TYR A 217 -34.56 19.08 0.31
CA TYR A 217 -35.87 18.48 0.04
C TYR A 217 -37.02 19.44 0.33
N LYS A 218 -38.02 19.44 -0.56
CA LYS A 218 -39.26 20.22 -0.44
C LYS A 218 -40.24 19.62 0.59
N TYR A 219 -39.75 18.99 1.66
CA TYR A 219 -40.60 18.23 2.59
C TYR A 219 -41.83 19.05 3.00
N GLN A 220 -42.98 18.42 2.80
CA GLN A 220 -44.32 18.97 2.88
C GLN A 220 -44.55 19.75 4.17
N THR A 221 -45.11 20.93 3.96
CA THR A 221 -45.66 21.92 4.89
C THR A 221 -46.82 21.43 5.77
N SER A 222 -46.89 20.16 6.16
CA SER A 222 -48.05 19.66 6.93
C SER A 222 -47.77 18.42 7.78
N SER A 223 -47.14 18.62 8.95
CA SER A 223 -47.51 17.98 10.23
C SER A 223 -46.72 18.61 11.38
N SER A 224 -47.33 18.65 12.57
CA SER A 224 -46.83 19.23 13.82
C SER A 224 -45.56 18.59 14.40
N ASP A 225 -44.98 17.57 13.76
CA ASP A 225 -43.94 16.71 14.34
C ASP A 225 -42.53 16.91 13.75
N GLN A 226 -42.28 18.00 13.03
CA GLN A 226 -40.93 18.28 12.54
C GLN A 226 -40.08 19.05 13.57
N LEU A 227 -39.02 18.41 14.07
CA LEU A 227 -37.96 19.06 14.83
C LEU A 227 -37.42 20.30 14.10
N SER A 228 -37.25 21.39 14.84
CA SER A 228 -36.68 22.64 14.31
C SER A 228 -35.26 22.43 13.78
N LYS A 229 -34.81 23.32 12.87
CA LYS A 229 -33.45 23.27 12.30
C LYS A 229 -32.36 23.29 13.39
N LEU A 230 -32.55 24.06 14.45
CA LEU A 230 -31.62 24.14 15.57
C LEU A 230 -31.50 22.78 16.30
N TYR A 231 -32.63 22.13 16.63
CA TYR A 231 -32.59 20.82 17.29
C TYR A 231 -31.99 19.73 16.39
N LYS A 232 -32.18 19.82 15.07
CA LYS A 232 -31.51 18.93 14.11
C LYS A 232 -29.99 19.15 14.12
N ILE A 233 -29.50 20.39 14.14
CA ILE A 233 -28.07 20.68 14.26
C ILE A 233 -27.51 20.12 15.58
N ILE A 234 -28.24 20.26 16.69
CA ILE A 234 -27.83 19.70 17.99
C ILE A 234 -27.76 18.17 17.93
N LEU A 235 -28.80 17.53 17.37
CA LEU A 235 -28.90 16.08 17.27
C LEU A 235 -27.77 15.46 16.44
N TYR A 236 -27.48 16.01 15.26
CA TYR A 236 -26.47 15.46 14.35
C TYR A 236 -25.05 15.99 14.60
N GLY A 237 -24.91 17.20 15.14
CA GLY A 237 -23.61 17.83 15.41
C GLY A 237 -23.01 17.50 16.77
N PHE A 238 -23.84 17.24 17.78
CA PHE A 238 -23.37 16.98 19.16
C PHE A 238 -23.83 15.61 19.68
N ILE A 239 -25.13 15.30 19.60
CA ILE A 239 -25.68 14.07 20.19
C ILE A 239 -25.16 12.83 19.43
N LEU A 240 -25.11 12.88 18.10
CA LEU A 240 -24.62 11.78 17.28
C LEU A 240 -23.14 11.43 17.59
N PRO A 241 -22.17 12.37 17.56
CA PRO A 241 -20.81 12.08 18.01
C PRO A 241 -20.71 11.57 19.45
N ALA A 242 -21.42 12.20 20.39
CA ALA A 242 -21.41 11.76 21.80
C ALA A 242 -21.94 10.32 21.95
N SER A 243 -23.00 9.97 21.23
CA SER A 243 -23.57 8.62 21.22
C SER A 243 -22.60 7.59 20.63
N VAL A 244 -21.86 7.94 19.57
CA VAL A 244 -20.81 7.10 19.00
C VAL A 244 -19.70 6.84 20.02
N LEU A 245 -19.26 7.87 20.76
CA LEU A 245 -18.25 7.71 21.81
C LEU A 245 -18.73 6.78 22.94
N VAL A 246 -20.00 6.89 23.33
CA VAL A 246 -20.62 5.97 24.31
C VAL A 246 -20.65 4.54 23.79
N LEU A 247 -21.07 4.31 22.55
CA LEU A 247 -21.05 2.97 21.94
C LEU A 247 -19.63 2.41 21.90
N TRP A 248 -18.64 3.23 21.55
CA TRP A 248 -17.22 2.86 21.62
C TRP A 248 -16.81 2.41 23.03
N ALA A 249 -17.17 3.17 24.06
CA ALA A 249 -16.85 2.83 25.45
C ALA A 249 -17.55 1.55 25.94
N ILE A 250 -18.75 1.24 25.42
CA ILE A 250 -19.51 0.04 25.76
C ILE A 250 -18.92 -1.20 25.09
N PHE A 251 -18.65 -1.12 23.79
CA PHE A 251 -18.27 -2.26 22.95
C PHE A 251 -16.76 -2.47 22.83
N MET A 252 -15.92 -1.59 23.40
CA MET A 252 -14.48 -1.82 23.41
C MET A 252 -14.13 -3.14 24.11
N PRO A 253 -13.23 -3.96 23.54
CA PRO A 253 -12.82 -5.25 24.12
C PRO A 253 -12.18 -5.04 25.48
N LYS A 254 -12.77 -5.61 26.54
CA LYS A 254 -12.24 -5.51 27.91
C LYS A 254 -11.43 -6.76 28.29
N PRO A 255 -10.33 -6.61 29.02
CA PRO A 255 -9.75 -5.33 29.47
C PRO A 255 -9.07 -4.53 28.33
N PHE A 256 -9.32 -3.22 28.29
CA PHE A 256 -8.79 -2.31 27.27
C PHE A 256 -7.83 -1.30 27.90
N ASN A 257 -6.57 -1.29 27.46
CA ASN A 257 -5.62 -0.26 27.89
C ASN A 257 -5.73 0.97 26.98
N TYR A 258 -6.63 1.89 27.33
CA TYR A 258 -6.90 3.11 26.57
C TYR A 258 -5.66 3.99 26.38
N ILE A 259 -4.80 4.11 27.41
CA ILE A 259 -3.57 4.91 27.34
C ILE A 259 -2.63 4.31 26.31
N LYS A 260 -2.38 3.00 26.39
CA LYS A 260 -1.49 2.29 25.46
C LYS A 260 -2.05 2.30 24.03
N TYR A 261 -3.37 2.20 23.86
CA TYR A 261 -4.02 2.27 22.55
C TYR A 261 -3.83 3.62 21.88
N TRP A 262 -4.24 4.72 22.55
CA TRP A 262 -4.09 6.06 21.99
C TRP A 262 -2.62 6.45 21.81
N TYR A 263 -1.74 6.01 22.72
CA TYR A 263 -0.30 6.15 22.56
C TYR A 263 0.23 5.37 21.34
N SER A 264 -0.30 4.18 21.07
CA SER A 264 0.05 3.39 19.88
C SER A 264 -0.48 4.03 18.59
N ILE A 265 -1.70 4.60 18.60
CA ILE A 265 -2.24 5.39 17.49
C ILE A 265 -1.36 6.62 17.24
N GLU A 266 -1.10 7.40 18.28
CA GLU A 266 -0.25 8.58 18.18
C GLU A 266 1.15 8.21 17.66
N LYS A 267 1.79 7.19 18.23
CA LYS A 267 3.09 6.71 17.78
C LYS A 267 3.08 6.14 16.37
N THR A 268 2.01 5.52 15.93
CA THR A 268 1.95 4.93 14.60
C THR A 268 1.59 5.94 13.52
N ILE A 269 0.79 6.97 13.83
CA ILE A 269 0.69 8.16 12.97
C ILE A 269 2.09 8.75 12.78
N VAL A 270 2.85 8.89 13.87
CA VAL A 270 4.23 9.39 13.85
C VAL A 270 5.20 8.42 13.15
N HIS A 271 5.09 7.11 13.36
CA HIS A 271 5.95 6.10 12.76
C HIS A 271 5.63 5.84 11.29
N GLY A 272 4.38 5.99 10.85
CA GLY A 272 4.01 5.96 9.43
C GLY A 272 4.70 7.10 8.68
N THR A 273 4.66 8.31 9.24
CA THR A 273 5.50 9.42 8.75
C THR A 273 6.99 9.14 8.88
N LYS A 274 7.51 8.52 9.95
CA LYS A 274 8.94 8.15 10.02
C LYS A 274 9.34 7.06 9.04
N PHE A 275 8.47 6.10 8.73
CA PHE A 275 8.73 5.03 7.77
C PHE A 275 8.89 5.62 6.36
N ASP A 276 8.14 6.67 6.04
CA ASP A 276 8.33 7.51 4.84
C ASP A 276 9.70 8.21 4.76
N PHE A 277 10.35 8.48 5.91
CA PHE A 277 11.66 9.14 5.98
C PHE A 277 12.83 8.16 6.13
N ASP A 278 12.66 7.08 6.90
CA ASP A 278 13.66 6.02 7.11
C ASP A 278 13.81 5.15 5.83
N TYR A 279 12.77 5.11 5.00
CA TYR A 279 12.80 4.59 3.64
C TYR A 279 12.38 5.72 2.69
N PRO A 280 13.28 6.66 2.33
CA PRO A 280 12.95 7.73 1.37
C PRO A 280 12.64 7.17 -0.04
N GLY A 281 13.04 5.92 -0.26
CA GLY A 281 12.57 5.05 -1.33
C GLY A 281 11.17 4.43 -1.11
N GLN A 282 10.37 4.91 -0.19
CA GLN A 282 8.96 4.59 -0.09
C GLN A 282 8.18 5.84 0.25
N SER A 283 8.66 7.03 -0.16
CA SER A 283 8.00 8.30 0.14
C SER A 283 6.54 8.25 -0.32
N PHE A 284 5.63 7.90 0.58
CA PHE A 284 4.20 7.93 0.41
C PHE A 284 3.74 9.40 0.30
N GLY A 285 4.61 10.37 0.62
CA GLY A 285 4.37 11.81 0.43
C GLY A 285 4.22 12.33 -1.02
N SER A 286 4.38 11.49 -2.06
CA SER A 286 4.05 11.92 -3.43
C SER A 286 2.71 11.32 -3.89
N TRP A 287 1.75 12.22 -4.13
CA TRP A 287 0.46 11.93 -4.76
C TRP A 287 0.55 11.06 -6.04
N LYS A 288 1.74 11.02 -6.66
CA LYS A 288 2.09 10.22 -7.83
C LYS A 288 2.24 8.73 -7.52
N VAL A 289 2.84 8.35 -6.39
CA VAL A 289 2.94 6.93 -5.95
C VAL A 289 1.57 6.31 -5.86
N TYR A 290 0.60 7.09 -5.38
CA TYR A 290 -0.75 6.64 -5.13
C TYR A 290 -1.60 6.45 -6.39
N ILE A 291 -1.50 7.39 -7.34
CA ILE A 291 -2.12 7.21 -8.65
C ILE A 291 -1.48 6.01 -9.36
N PHE A 292 -0.17 5.86 -9.24
CA PHE A 292 0.55 4.72 -9.80
C PHE A 292 0.09 3.39 -9.19
N ASP A 293 -0.05 3.32 -7.86
CA ASP A 293 -0.53 2.15 -7.12
C ASP A 293 -1.94 1.74 -7.53
N LEU A 294 -2.86 2.70 -7.68
CA LEU A 294 -4.21 2.45 -8.19
C LEU A 294 -4.18 1.73 -9.55
N PHE A 295 -3.31 2.15 -10.46
CA PHE A 295 -3.21 1.52 -11.79
C PHE A 295 -2.34 0.26 -11.80
N ALA A 296 -1.33 0.15 -10.95
CA ALA A 296 -0.43 -1.00 -10.91
C ALA A 296 -1.09 -2.23 -10.27
N GLU A 297 -1.78 -2.04 -9.14
CA GLU A 297 -2.32 -3.14 -8.31
C GLU A 297 -3.83 -3.34 -8.50
N TYR A 298 -4.61 -2.27 -8.51
CA TYR A 298 -6.07 -2.38 -8.41
C TYR A 298 -6.77 -2.39 -9.77
N LEU A 299 -6.51 -1.40 -10.63
CA LEU A 299 -7.14 -1.33 -11.95
C LEU A 299 -6.38 -2.12 -13.02
N GLY A 300 -5.04 -2.11 -12.97
CA GLY A 300 -4.16 -2.63 -14.01
C GLY A 300 -3.88 -1.62 -15.13
N PHE A 301 -2.61 -1.53 -15.57
CA PHE A 301 -2.22 -0.65 -16.70
C PHE A 301 -2.87 -1.06 -18.02
N ASN A 302 -3.18 -2.34 -18.18
CA ASN A 302 -3.99 -2.90 -19.26
C ASN A 302 -5.39 -2.25 -19.33
N VAL A 303 -6.05 -2.01 -18.20
CA VAL A 303 -7.35 -1.32 -18.14
C VAL A 303 -7.19 0.14 -18.50
N LEU A 304 -6.13 0.81 -18.03
CA LEU A 304 -5.85 2.19 -18.42
C LEU A 304 -5.63 2.32 -19.92
N LEU A 305 -4.86 1.42 -20.53
CA LEU A 305 -4.65 1.38 -21.98
C LEU A 305 -5.97 1.17 -22.72
N ALA A 306 -6.79 0.19 -22.30
CA ALA A 306 -8.11 -0.04 -22.89
C ALA A 306 -8.99 1.21 -22.81
N PHE A 307 -8.97 1.92 -21.68
CA PHE A 307 -9.71 3.16 -21.49
C PHE A 307 -9.20 4.28 -22.41
N VAL A 308 -7.88 4.47 -22.51
CA VAL A 308 -7.26 5.45 -23.42
C VAL A 308 -7.59 5.14 -24.87
N PHE A 309 -7.55 3.87 -25.28
CA PHE A 309 -7.98 3.45 -26.62
C PHE A 309 -9.44 3.79 -26.85
N LEU A 310 -10.36 3.41 -25.94
CA LEU A 310 -11.78 3.73 -26.07
C LEU A 310 -12.02 5.24 -26.16
N LEU A 311 -11.31 6.05 -25.37
CA LEU A 311 -11.36 7.52 -25.44
C LEU A 311 -10.86 8.05 -26.78
N ALA A 312 -9.70 7.62 -27.25
CA ALA A 312 -9.11 8.06 -28.51
C ALA A 312 -10.01 7.70 -29.71
N PHE A 313 -10.56 6.49 -29.71
CA PHE A 313 -11.52 6.05 -30.73
C PHE A 313 -12.81 6.87 -30.68
N SER A 314 -13.36 7.08 -29.47
CA SER A 314 -14.54 7.93 -29.29
C SER A 314 -14.26 9.33 -29.86
N TYR A 315 -13.17 9.96 -29.44
CA TYR A 315 -12.79 11.31 -29.87
C TYR A 315 -12.56 11.39 -31.38
N LYS A 316 -11.90 10.40 -31.99
CA LYS A 316 -11.66 10.35 -33.45
C LYS A 316 -12.97 10.42 -34.25
N TYR A 317 -14.04 9.78 -33.79
CA TYR A 317 -15.29 9.69 -34.55
C TYR A 317 -16.34 10.73 -34.15
N SER A 318 -16.46 11.05 -32.86
CA SER A 318 -17.47 12.00 -32.38
C SER A 318 -16.90 13.40 -32.12
N GLY A 319 -15.58 13.58 -32.14
CA GLY A 319 -14.90 14.84 -31.86
C GLY A 319 -15.28 15.41 -30.48
N TRP A 320 -15.38 16.74 -30.43
CA TRP A 320 -15.78 17.49 -29.23
C TRP A 320 -17.21 17.19 -28.74
N LYS A 321 -18.05 16.53 -29.55
CA LYS A 321 -19.41 16.15 -29.12
C LYS A 321 -19.38 15.22 -27.90
N ILE A 322 -18.35 14.40 -27.72
CA ILE A 322 -18.20 13.54 -26.54
C ILE A 322 -18.15 14.35 -25.25
N ILE A 323 -17.41 15.46 -25.24
CA ILE A 323 -17.32 16.32 -24.06
C ILE A 323 -18.69 16.91 -23.76
N SER A 324 -19.46 17.32 -24.79
CA SER A 324 -20.83 17.77 -24.61
C SER A 324 -21.77 16.66 -24.08
N VAL A 325 -21.58 15.41 -24.51
CA VAL A 325 -22.35 14.25 -24.02
C VAL A 325 -22.02 13.98 -22.56
N PHE A 326 -20.74 13.94 -22.19
CA PHE A 326 -20.30 13.78 -20.80
C PHE A 326 -20.83 14.91 -19.91
N TRP A 327 -20.70 16.17 -20.36
CA TRP A 327 -21.20 17.33 -19.63
C TRP A 327 -22.73 17.28 -19.44
N ASN A 328 -23.48 16.95 -20.50
CA ASN A 328 -24.93 16.82 -20.42
C ASN A 328 -25.36 15.67 -19.49
N LYS A 329 -24.63 14.55 -19.50
CA LYS A 329 -24.88 13.42 -18.59
C LYS A 329 -24.57 13.81 -17.14
N PHE A 330 -23.44 14.45 -16.90
CA PHE A 330 -23.05 14.98 -15.60
C PHE A 330 -24.09 15.98 -15.07
N LYS A 331 -24.51 16.95 -15.88
CA LYS A 331 -25.55 17.92 -15.54
C LYS A 331 -26.87 17.26 -15.15
N LYS A 332 -27.27 16.18 -15.85
CA LYS A 332 -28.49 15.40 -15.53
C LYS A 332 -28.44 14.68 -14.19
N GLN A 333 -27.26 14.52 -13.57
CA GLN A 333 -27.13 13.96 -12.22
C GLN A 333 -27.56 14.95 -11.14
N PHE A 334 -27.44 16.24 -11.42
CA PHE A 334 -27.83 17.34 -10.52
C PHE A 334 -29.24 17.86 -10.80
N ASP A 335 -30.15 17.02 -11.29
CA ASP A 335 -31.55 17.41 -11.50
C ASP A 335 -32.21 17.77 -10.17
N VAL A 336 -32.24 19.07 -9.88
CA VAL A 336 -32.63 19.64 -8.59
C VAL A 336 -34.07 19.26 -8.23
N GLU A 337 -34.99 19.20 -9.20
CA GLU A 337 -36.39 18.84 -8.91
C GLU A 337 -36.53 17.35 -8.56
N ALA A 338 -35.84 16.46 -9.27
CA ALA A 338 -35.81 15.04 -8.91
C ALA A 338 -35.17 14.80 -7.54
N ILE A 339 -34.13 15.56 -7.18
CA ILE A 339 -33.48 15.49 -5.87
C ILE A 339 -34.42 15.99 -4.78
N LYS A 340 -35.12 17.11 -5.00
CA LYS A 340 -36.11 17.67 -4.05
C LYS A 340 -37.22 16.68 -3.68
N GLU A 341 -37.56 15.76 -4.58
CA GLU A 341 -38.56 14.71 -4.40
C GLU A 341 -38.02 13.43 -3.73
N GLY A 342 -36.71 13.37 -3.44
CA GLY A 342 -36.05 12.24 -2.79
C GLY A 342 -35.49 11.18 -3.75
N ASN A 343 -35.49 11.43 -5.07
CA ASN A 343 -34.91 10.51 -6.06
C ASN A 343 -33.39 10.71 -6.20
N ILE A 344 -32.65 10.28 -5.17
CA ILE A 344 -31.21 10.50 -5.06
C ILE A 344 -30.35 9.47 -5.78
N TYR A 345 -30.93 8.42 -6.37
CA TYR A 345 -30.18 7.45 -7.19
C TYR A 345 -29.51 8.08 -8.43
N ARG A 346 -29.94 9.29 -8.82
CA ARG A 346 -29.27 10.06 -9.88
C ARG A 346 -27.92 10.65 -9.43
N LEU A 347 -27.74 10.90 -8.14
CA LEU A 347 -26.52 11.44 -7.55
C LEU A 347 -25.43 10.40 -7.30
N THR A 348 -25.69 9.10 -7.52
CA THR A 348 -24.77 8.01 -7.20
C THR A 348 -23.35 8.25 -7.71
N GLU A 349 -23.19 8.64 -8.98
CA GLU A 349 -21.87 8.89 -9.57
C GLU A 349 -21.16 10.10 -8.95
N VAL A 350 -21.89 11.18 -8.65
CA VAL A 350 -21.35 12.35 -7.93
C VAL A 350 -20.89 11.99 -6.53
N ILE A 351 -21.70 11.20 -5.80
CA ILE A 351 -21.37 10.74 -4.45
C ILE A 351 -20.11 9.87 -4.49
N LEU A 352 -20.05 8.89 -5.39
CA LEU A 352 -18.89 8.02 -5.52
C LEU A 352 -17.63 8.83 -5.87
N LEU A 353 -17.73 9.81 -6.77
CA LEU A 353 -16.63 10.70 -7.14
C LEU A 353 -16.19 11.58 -5.96
N ALA A 354 -17.13 12.16 -5.21
CA ALA A 354 -16.82 12.96 -4.04
C ALA A 354 -16.20 12.11 -2.92
N CYS A 355 -16.67 10.88 -2.71
CA CYS A 355 -16.04 9.92 -1.81
C CYS A 355 -14.60 9.60 -2.26
N PHE A 356 -14.40 9.34 -3.55
CA PHE A 356 -13.09 9.06 -4.12
C PHE A 356 -12.13 10.24 -3.90
N ILE A 357 -12.54 11.47 -4.20
CA ILE A 357 -11.73 12.68 -4.01
C ILE A 357 -11.47 12.93 -2.51
N THR A 358 -12.47 12.75 -1.65
CA THR A 358 -12.30 13.00 -0.21
C THR A 358 -11.39 11.95 0.43
N TYR A 359 -11.50 10.69 -0.01
CA TYR A 359 -10.57 9.64 0.38
C TYR A 359 -9.15 9.97 -0.09
N TYR A 360 -9.01 10.38 -1.36
CA TYR A 360 -7.75 10.83 -1.96
C TYR A 360 -7.11 11.95 -1.13
N LEU A 361 -7.86 12.99 -0.80
CA LEU A 361 -7.38 14.14 -0.03
C LEU A 361 -7.01 13.77 1.41
N GLY A 362 -7.89 13.07 2.12
CA GLY A 362 -7.66 12.71 3.53
C GLY A 362 -6.43 11.83 3.74
N VAL A 363 -6.12 10.95 2.79
CA VAL A 363 -4.90 10.13 2.79
C VAL A 363 -3.67 10.94 2.35
N SER A 364 -3.82 11.87 1.40
CA SER A 364 -2.71 12.69 0.88
C SER A 364 -2.26 13.81 1.84
N THR A 365 -3.10 14.21 2.82
CA THR A 365 -2.79 15.29 3.79
C THR A 365 -2.19 14.79 5.10
N ALA A 366 -1.49 13.65 5.10
CA ALA A 366 -0.77 13.08 6.25
C ALA A 366 -1.60 12.58 7.46
N VAL A 367 -2.93 12.71 7.44
CA VAL A 367 -3.77 12.36 8.60
C VAL A 367 -3.92 10.83 8.78
N VAL A 368 -3.73 10.01 7.72
CA VAL A 368 -3.91 8.55 7.78
C VAL A 368 -2.95 7.78 6.83
N HIS A 369 -1.63 7.83 7.06
CA HIS A 369 -0.62 7.08 6.27
C HIS A 369 -0.47 5.59 6.65
N TRP A 370 -1.55 4.95 7.09
CA TRP A 370 -1.45 3.67 7.81
C TRP A 370 -1.48 2.41 6.95
N SER A 371 -1.81 2.51 5.67
CA SER A 371 -1.49 1.51 4.66
C SER A 371 -1.72 2.14 3.30
N ARG A 372 -1.11 1.58 2.25
CA ARG A 372 -1.39 1.92 0.84
C ARG A 372 -2.89 2.00 0.56
N TRP A 373 -3.27 2.62 -0.55
CA TRP A 373 -4.61 3.17 -0.81
C TRP A 373 -5.74 2.16 -0.79
N GLY A 374 -5.41 0.88 -0.66
CA GLY A 374 -6.30 -0.15 -0.19
C GLY A 374 -7.40 -0.45 -1.18
N VAL A 375 -8.06 -1.55 -0.88
CA VAL A 375 -9.24 -2.03 -1.59
C VAL A 375 -10.33 -0.96 -1.75
N PRO A 376 -10.59 -0.05 -0.78
CA PRO A 376 -11.62 0.97 -0.93
C PRO A 376 -11.43 1.87 -2.15
N LEU A 377 -10.21 2.36 -2.40
CA LEU A 377 -9.94 3.17 -3.57
C LEU A 377 -10.16 2.38 -4.86
N GLY A 378 -9.62 1.16 -4.93
CA GLY A 378 -9.76 0.28 -6.09
C GLY A 378 -11.22 0.04 -6.45
N VAL A 379 -12.05 -0.34 -5.47
CA VAL A 379 -13.47 -0.60 -5.67
C VAL A 379 -14.22 0.68 -6.07
N LEU A 380 -13.94 1.82 -5.42
CA LEU A 380 -14.54 3.11 -5.81
C LEU A 380 -14.18 3.49 -7.24
N ALA A 381 -12.92 3.35 -7.64
CA ALA A 381 -12.46 3.63 -9.00
C ALA A 381 -13.19 2.76 -10.03
N MET A 382 -13.36 1.46 -9.76
CA MET A 382 -14.11 0.55 -10.64
C MET A 382 -15.59 0.93 -10.74
N LEU A 383 -16.22 1.31 -9.63
CA LEU A 383 -17.59 1.79 -9.62
C LEU A 383 -17.76 3.10 -10.42
N ILE A 384 -16.76 3.99 -10.41
CA ILE A 384 -16.78 5.25 -11.18
C ILE A 384 -16.48 5.00 -12.67
N LEU A 385 -15.48 4.17 -12.98
CA LEU A 385 -15.08 3.88 -14.37
C LEU A 385 -16.16 3.11 -15.12
N SER A 386 -16.96 2.29 -14.44
CA SER A 386 -17.98 1.45 -15.08
C SER A 386 -19.05 2.24 -15.84
N PRO A 387 -19.70 3.27 -15.26
CA PRO A 387 -20.55 4.21 -15.99
C PRO A 387 -19.82 5.00 -17.09
N VAL A 388 -18.58 5.41 -16.87
CA VAL A 388 -17.80 6.17 -17.88
C VAL A 388 -17.58 5.33 -19.14
N VAL A 389 -17.16 4.08 -18.97
CA VAL A 389 -16.99 3.12 -20.08
C VAL A 389 -18.34 2.84 -20.75
N GLU A 390 -19.42 2.67 -19.99
CA GLU A 390 -20.78 2.56 -20.54
C GLU A 390 -21.12 3.77 -21.44
N TYR A 391 -20.79 5.00 -21.02
CA TYR A 391 -21.04 6.21 -21.83
C TYR A 391 -20.17 6.27 -23.09
N LEU A 392 -18.90 5.90 -23.01
CA LEU A 392 -18.01 5.80 -24.19
C LEU A 392 -18.55 4.77 -25.18
N ILE A 393 -18.97 3.62 -24.66
CA ILE A 393 -19.54 2.55 -25.47
C ILE A 393 -20.78 3.06 -26.21
N PHE A 394 -21.74 3.67 -25.50
CA PHE A 394 -22.95 4.19 -26.15
C PHE A 394 -22.69 5.28 -27.17
N SER A 395 -21.70 6.14 -26.95
CA SER A 395 -21.32 7.21 -27.89
C SER A 395 -20.75 6.66 -29.19
N LEU A 396 -20.21 5.43 -29.17
CA LEU A 396 -19.65 4.76 -30.34
C LEU A 396 -20.64 3.86 -31.10
N VAL A 397 -21.79 3.49 -30.49
CA VAL A 397 -22.78 2.57 -31.10
C VAL A 397 -23.32 3.09 -32.43
N GLU A 398 -23.45 4.40 -32.61
CA GLU A 398 -23.92 5.02 -33.87
C GLU A 398 -22.97 4.75 -35.05
N TYR A 399 -21.71 4.38 -34.76
CA TYR A 399 -20.68 4.08 -35.75
C TYR A 399 -20.46 2.58 -35.94
N LYS A 400 -21.36 1.73 -35.42
CA LYS A 400 -21.26 0.25 -35.46
C LYS A 400 -21.14 -0.36 -36.86
N ASN A 401 -21.61 0.34 -37.90
CA ASN A 401 -21.53 -0.15 -39.28
C ASN A 401 -20.12 0.03 -39.88
N LYS A 402 -19.24 0.80 -39.22
CA LYS A 402 -17.86 1.05 -39.66
C LYS A 402 -16.84 0.16 -38.94
N PHE A 403 -17.25 -0.60 -37.92
CA PHE A 403 -16.35 -1.43 -37.11
C PHE A 403 -17.09 -2.53 -36.35
N ASN A 404 -16.45 -3.69 -36.15
CA ASN A 404 -16.97 -4.74 -35.26
C ASN A 404 -16.85 -4.33 -33.79
N PHE A 405 -17.81 -3.54 -33.33
CA PHE A 405 -17.81 -2.92 -32.00
C PHE A 405 -17.73 -3.94 -30.86
N THR A 406 -18.36 -5.10 -31.05
CA THR A 406 -18.30 -6.24 -30.13
C THR A 406 -16.87 -6.77 -30.01
N ALA A 407 -16.13 -6.89 -31.12
CA ALA A 407 -14.73 -7.31 -31.10
C ALA A 407 -13.81 -6.32 -30.37
N LEU A 408 -14.03 -5.00 -30.51
CA LEU A 408 -13.24 -3.98 -29.78
C LEU A 408 -13.45 -4.07 -28.28
N ILE A 409 -14.72 -4.20 -27.86
CA ILE A 409 -15.09 -4.32 -26.44
C ILE A 409 -14.54 -5.62 -25.89
N LEU A 410 -14.76 -6.75 -26.57
CA LEU A 410 -14.24 -8.05 -26.14
C LEU A 410 -12.71 -8.07 -26.07
N PHE A 411 -12.02 -7.43 -27.01
CA PHE A 411 -10.56 -7.30 -26.98
C PHE A 411 -10.08 -6.43 -25.81
N SER A 412 -10.75 -5.31 -25.54
CA SER A 412 -10.44 -4.43 -24.40
C SER A 412 -10.72 -5.11 -23.05
N VAL A 413 -11.79 -5.91 -22.98
CA VAL A 413 -12.19 -6.72 -21.83
C VAL A 413 -11.25 -7.91 -21.64
N PHE A 414 -10.83 -8.54 -22.72
CA PHE A 414 -9.81 -9.60 -22.70
C PHE A 414 -8.50 -9.05 -22.15
N LEU A 415 -8.03 -7.90 -22.66
CA LEU A 415 -6.85 -7.22 -22.13
C LEU A 415 -6.97 -6.94 -20.63
N ALA A 416 -8.16 -6.57 -20.11
CA ALA A 416 -8.40 -6.35 -18.68
C ALA A 416 -8.26 -7.62 -17.82
N ILE A 417 -8.64 -8.79 -18.32
CA ILE A 417 -8.67 -10.05 -17.55
C ILE A 417 -7.39 -10.90 -17.73
N VAL A 418 -6.58 -10.64 -18.77
CA VAL A 418 -5.36 -11.41 -19.07
C VAL A 418 -4.41 -11.53 -17.87
N LEU A 419 -4.15 -10.42 -17.15
CA LEU A 419 -3.30 -10.45 -15.96
C LEU A 419 -3.88 -11.38 -14.88
N ARG A 420 -5.20 -11.39 -14.71
CA ARG A 420 -5.89 -12.28 -13.76
C ARG A 420 -5.76 -13.75 -14.14
N ILE A 421 -5.83 -14.08 -15.44
CA ILE A 421 -5.65 -15.46 -15.94
C ILE A 421 -4.24 -15.94 -15.63
N PHE A 422 -3.22 -15.13 -15.93
CA PHE A 422 -1.82 -15.49 -15.63
C PHE A 422 -1.60 -15.65 -14.13
N LEU A 423 -2.17 -14.78 -13.29
CA LEU A 423 -2.13 -14.96 -11.84
C LEU A 423 -2.77 -16.27 -11.38
N THR A 424 -3.95 -16.65 -11.91
CA THR A 424 -4.56 -17.95 -11.59
C THR A 424 -3.65 -19.09 -11.98
N ILE A 425 -3.04 -19.06 -13.16
CA ILE A 425 -2.14 -20.13 -13.62
C ILE A 425 -0.91 -20.22 -12.70
N ASP A 426 -0.30 -19.08 -12.36
CA ASP A 426 0.88 -19.01 -11.51
C ASP A 426 0.57 -19.51 -10.09
N LEU A 427 -0.51 -19.03 -9.47
CA LEU A 427 -0.97 -19.51 -8.16
C LEU A 427 -1.33 -20.99 -8.19
N TYR A 428 -2.00 -21.47 -9.24
CA TYR A 428 -2.35 -22.89 -9.38
C TYR A 428 -1.11 -23.78 -9.45
N ARG A 429 -0.03 -23.30 -10.08
CA ARG A 429 1.26 -23.99 -10.18
C ARG A 429 2.11 -23.87 -8.92
N SER A 430 1.81 -22.91 -8.04
CA SER A 430 2.50 -22.78 -6.75
C SER A 430 2.15 -23.96 -5.83
N ASP A 431 3.16 -24.40 -5.08
CA ASP A 431 3.04 -25.47 -4.08
C ASP A 431 2.62 -24.95 -2.69
N PHE A 432 2.24 -23.67 -2.59
CA PHE A 432 1.66 -23.11 -1.36
C PHE A 432 0.39 -23.91 -0.99
N PRO A 433 0.24 -24.40 0.27
CA PRO A 433 0.92 -23.96 1.50
C PRO A 433 2.13 -24.81 1.97
N LYS A 434 2.84 -25.55 1.11
CA LYS A 434 4.03 -26.34 1.51
C LYS A 434 5.25 -25.47 1.84
N LYS A 435 6.22 -26.09 2.53
CA LYS A 435 7.24 -25.48 3.43
C LYS A 435 8.17 -24.42 2.81
N ASP A 436 8.45 -24.42 1.51
CA ASP A 436 9.30 -23.41 0.87
C ASP A 436 8.58 -22.64 -0.23
N GLY A 437 7.73 -23.28 -1.04
CA GLY A 437 6.87 -22.61 -2.02
C GLY A 437 7.61 -22.06 -3.26
N TRP A 438 8.91 -22.36 -3.44
CA TRP A 438 9.78 -21.76 -4.48
C TRP A 438 10.11 -22.74 -5.63
N GLY A 439 9.21 -23.70 -5.91
CA GLY A 439 9.42 -24.76 -6.90
C GLY A 439 9.72 -24.26 -8.32
N SER A 440 9.11 -23.15 -8.74
CA SER A 440 9.32 -22.54 -10.06
C SER A 440 10.65 -21.78 -10.13
N THR A 441 11.10 -21.22 -9.01
CA THR A 441 12.35 -20.49 -8.84
C THR A 441 13.51 -21.45 -9.03
N TYR A 442 13.50 -22.60 -8.34
CA TYR A 442 14.52 -23.65 -8.54
C TYR A 442 14.57 -24.12 -9.99
N LYS A 443 13.41 -24.42 -10.60
CA LYS A 443 13.35 -24.81 -12.03
C LYS A 443 13.91 -23.74 -12.95
N THR A 444 13.72 -22.47 -12.62
CA THR A 444 14.26 -21.36 -13.41
C THR A 444 15.77 -21.24 -13.26
N ILE A 445 16.29 -21.49 -12.05
CA ILE A 445 17.73 -21.56 -11.78
C ILE A 445 18.38 -22.71 -12.53
N ASP A 446 17.80 -23.91 -12.45
CA ASP A 446 18.35 -25.09 -13.12
C ASP A 446 18.41 -24.89 -14.63
N LYS A 447 17.34 -24.32 -15.22
CA LYS A 447 17.32 -23.95 -16.65
C LYS A 447 18.38 -22.91 -16.98
N PHE A 448 18.57 -21.91 -16.13
CA PHE A 448 19.60 -20.89 -16.31
C PHE A 448 21.00 -21.53 -16.29
N LEU A 449 21.30 -22.36 -15.29
CA LEU A 449 22.60 -23.03 -15.13
C LEU A 449 22.87 -24.00 -16.30
N ALA A 450 21.88 -24.80 -16.70
CA ALA A 450 21.98 -25.69 -17.85
C ALA A 450 22.23 -24.91 -19.16
N GLY A 451 21.54 -23.77 -19.35
CA GLY A 451 21.78 -22.86 -20.47
C GLY A 451 23.19 -22.23 -20.48
N ARG A 452 23.92 -22.30 -19.36
CA ARG A 452 25.32 -21.90 -19.22
C ARG A 452 26.30 -23.07 -19.26
N GLY A 453 25.84 -24.29 -19.52
CA GLY A 453 26.67 -25.49 -19.56
C GLY A 453 27.11 -25.99 -18.18
N ILE A 454 26.44 -25.58 -17.11
CA ILE A 454 26.74 -26.03 -15.73
C ILE A 454 25.87 -27.23 -15.42
N SER A 455 26.49 -28.32 -14.99
CA SER A 455 25.80 -29.55 -14.59
C SER A 455 25.04 -29.37 -13.29
N ALA A 456 24.01 -30.19 -13.05
CA ALA A 456 23.26 -30.17 -11.79
C ALA A 456 24.16 -30.44 -10.56
N THR A 457 25.20 -31.27 -10.72
CA THR A 457 26.16 -31.60 -9.67
C THR A 457 27.13 -30.46 -9.35
N ASP A 458 27.42 -29.59 -10.32
CA ASP A 458 28.30 -28.42 -10.13
C ASP A 458 27.54 -27.15 -9.77
N GLY A 459 26.20 -27.15 -9.90
CA GLY A 459 25.35 -25.99 -9.67
C GLY A 459 25.57 -25.34 -8.31
N SER A 460 25.69 -26.14 -7.25
CA SER A 460 25.91 -25.67 -5.87
C SER A 460 27.31 -25.09 -5.62
N LYS A 461 28.29 -25.41 -6.48
CA LYS A 461 29.65 -24.86 -6.41
C LYS A 461 29.79 -23.57 -7.22
N LYS A 462 29.09 -23.51 -8.36
CA LYS A 462 29.18 -22.39 -9.32
C LYS A 462 28.19 -21.27 -9.03
N ALA A 463 27.16 -21.51 -8.22
CA ALA A 463 26.15 -20.52 -7.92
C ALA A 463 25.69 -20.55 -6.46
N ALA A 464 25.44 -19.36 -5.89
CA ALA A 464 25.05 -19.18 -4.51
C ALA A 464 23.91 -18.17 -4.36
N TRP A 465 23.18 -18.24 -3.26
CA TRP A 465 22.13 -17.28 -2.89
C TRP A 465 22.62 -16.31 -1.83
N PHE A 466 22.22 -15.04 -1.93
CA PHE A 466 22.51 -14.01 -0.92
C PHE A 466 21.43 -13.91 0.17
N THR A 467 21.84 -13.80 1.44
CA THR A 467 20.93 -13.85 2.62
C THR A 467 20.73 -12.54 3.39
N GLY A 468 21.37 -11.44 3.02
CA GLY A 468 21.50 -10.23 3.85
C GLY A 468 20.27 -9.33 4.01
N TYR A 469 19.06 -9.89 4.24
CA TYR A 469 18.18 -9.59 5.40
C TYR A 469 16.75 -10.20 5.28
N THR A 470 16.65 -11.55 5.33
CA THR A 470 15.46 -12.48 5.51
C THR A 470 14.73 -13.01 4.24
N GLY A 471 13.96 -14.11 4.21
CA GLY A 471 13.80 -15.28 5.06
C GLY A 471 13.79 -16.56 4.18
N ASN A 472 14.96 -17.18 4.06
CA ASN A 472 15.34 -18.48 3.48
C ASN A 472 15.00 -18.80 2.01
N ILE A 473 16.01 -18.60 1.15
CA ILE A 473 16.72 -19.71 0.47
C ILE A 473 18.23 -19.44 0.52
N GLY A 474 19.01 -20.39 1.04
CA GLY A 474 20.48 -20.37 1.06
C GLY A 474 21.11 -20.02 2.40
N ASN A 475 22.43 -20.23 2.48
CA ASN A 475 23.22 -20.14 3.73
C ASN A 475 24.43 -19.19 3.61
N PHE A 476 24.49 -18.40 2.54
CA PHE A 476 25.70 -17.70 2.14
C PHE A 476 25.52 -16.17 2.23
N SER A 477 26.31 -15.55 3.10
CA SER A 477 26.39 -14.09 3.17
C SER A 477 27.34 -13.59 2.09
N LEU A 478 27.06 -12.44 1.46
CA LEU A 478 27.82 -11.96 0.30
C LEU A 478 29.29 -11.69 0.64
N GLU A 479 29.58 -11.35 1.89
CA GLU A 479 30.93 -11.18 2.41
C GLU A 479 31.77 -12.47 2.40
N ASN A 480 31.14 -13.65 2.47
CA ASN A 480 31.83 -14.94 2.46
C ASN A 480 32.34 -15.33 1.06
N ILE A 481 32.14 -14.47 0.06
CA ILE A 481 32.52 -14.76 -1.34
C ILE A 481 34.00 -14.87 -1.57
N ILE A 482 34.78 -14.27 -0.68
CA ILE A 482 36.23 -14.39 -0.65
C ILE A 482 36.71 -15.66 0.03
N ASP A 483 35.83 -16.39 0.73
CA ASP A 483 36.22 -17.62 1.41
C ASP A 483 36.70 -18.64 0.37
N PRO A 484 37.80 -19.37 0.63
CA PRO A 484 38.33 -20.37 -0.30
C PRO A 484 37.32 -21.44 -0.71
N ILE A 485 36.38 -21.79 0.18
CA ILE A 485 35.27 -22.73 -0.08
C ILE A 485 34.33 -22.23 -1.20
N ASN A 486 34.25 -20.92 -1.42
CA ASN A 486 33.40 -20.28 -2.43
C ASN A 486 34.18 -19.83 -3.67
N SER A 487 35.45 -20.24 -3.81
CA SER A 487 36.35 -19.86 -4.91
C SER A 487 35.82 -20.19 -6.31
N GLU A 488 34.88 -21.13 -6.42
CA GLU A 488 34.27 -21.53 -7.69
C GLU A 488 32.98 -20.78 -8.04
N VAL A 489 32.45 -19.95 -7.13
CA VAL A 489 31.19 -19.24 -7.32
C VAL A 489 31.35 -18.20 -8.43
N LYS A 490 30.50 -18.28 -9.46
CA LYS A 490 30.45 -17.35 -10.59
C LYS A 490 29.15 -16.56 -10.66
N TYR A 491 28.07 -17.13 -10.14
CA TYR A 491 26.73 -16.53 -10.19
C TYR A 491 26.15 -16.37 -8.80
N ILE A 492 25.65 -15.16 -8.49
CA ILE A 492 24.95 -14.90 -7.23
C ILE A 492 23.49 -14.59 -7.52
N PHE A 493 22.60 -15.37 -6.91
CA PHE A 493 21.16 -15.16 -6.94
C PHE A 493 20.75 -14.21 -5.82
N TRP A 494 20.07 -13.15 -6.22
CA TRP A 494 19.77 -12.01 -5.38
C TRP A 494 18.25 -11.80 -5.29
N PRO A 495 17.61 -11.92 -4.12
CA PRO A 495 16.15 -11.78 -4.03
C PRO A 495 15.67 -10.37 -4.43
N TYR A 496 14.52 -10.30 -5.11
CA TYR A 496 14.09 -9.09 -5.84
C TYR A 496 13.83 -7.83 -5.02
N TRP A 497 13.31 -7.95 -3.81
CA TRP A 497 13.09 -6.82 -2.91
C TRP A 497 14.33 -5.93 -2.68
N ASN A 498 15.55 -6.48 -2.83
CA ASN A 498 16.82 -5.76 -2.81
C ASN A 498 17.27 -5.25 -4.20
N LEU A 499 16.59 -5.58 -5.30
CA LEU A 499 16.93 -5.12 -6.66
C LEU A 499 16.42 -3.72 -6.96
N THR A 500 15.59 -3.13 -6.11
CA THR A 500 15.20 -1.71 -6.24
C THR A 500 16.43 -0.78 -6.24
N VAL A 501 17.52 -1.19 -5.61
CA VAL A 501 18.85 -0.55 -5.60
C VAL A 501 19.48 -0.49 -7.00
N LEU A 502 19.05 -1.36 -7.91
CA LEU A 502 19.52 -1.38 -9.29
C LEU A 502 18.77 -0.40 -10.20
N TYR A 503 17.54 -0.03 -9.82
CA TYR A 503 16.69 0.86 -10.62
C TYR A 503 16.68 2.31 -10.12
N SER A 504 17.22 2.55 -8.92
CA SER A 504 17.18 3.85 -8.25
C SER A 504 18.56 4.49 -8.15
N ASP A 505 18.68 5.74 -8.59
CA ASP A 505 19.80 6.64 -8.27
C ASP A 505 19.63 7.36 -6.91
N LYS A 506 18.56 7.03 -6.17
CA LYS A 506 18.19 7.57 -4.85
C LYS A 506 18.49 6.52 -3.78
N ASN A 507 18.92 6.98 -2.61
CA ASN A 507 19.29 6.18 -1.44
C ASN A 507 18.13 5.25 -1.02
N VAL A 508 18.12 4.01 -1.52
CA VAL A 508 17.47 2.88 -0.88
C VAL A 508 18.31 2.57 0.36
N ASP A 509 17.70 2.11 1.45
CA ASP A 509 18.25 1.86 2.81
C ASP A 509 19.80 1.69 2.91
N LEU A 510 20.43 2.23 3.94
CA LEU A 510 21.90 2.31 4.08
C LEU A 510 22.61 0.94 4.01
N GLY A 511 21.94 -0.16 4.36
CA GLY A 511 22.44 -1.53 4.17
C GLY A 511 22.58 -1.96 2.70
N THR A 512 21.92 -1.25 1.77
CA THR A 512 21.95 -1.53 0.34
C THR A 512 23.09 -0.84 -0.42
N HIS A 513 23.80 0.11 0.20
CA HIS A 513 24.96 0.76 -0.42
C HIS A 513 26.16 -0.19 -0.56
N ASN A 514 26.43 -1.01 0.47
CA ASN A 514 27.46 -2.06 0.40
C ASN A 514 27.11 -3.08 -0.69
N GLN A 515 25.84 -3.50 -0.74
CA GLN A 515 25.31 -4.41 -1.75
C GLN A 515 25.51 -3.86 -3.17
N ARG A 516 25.16 -2.59 -3.39
CA ARG A 516 25.35 -1.90 -4.67
C ARG A 516 26.83 -1.76 -5.03
N ALA A 517 27.67 -1.36 -4.09
CA ALA A 517 29.12 -1.23 -4.30
C ALA A 517 29.76 -2.58 -4.68
N ILE A 518 29.32 -3.70 -4.06
CA ILE A 518 29.78 -5.04 -4.42
C ILE A 518 29.40 -5.37 -5.86
N ILE A 519 28.15 -5.08 -6.26
CA ILE A 519 27.68 -5.29 -7.63
C ILE A 519 28.48 -4.45 -8.63
N ASP A 520 28.67 -3.16 -8.36
CA ASP A 520 29.38 -2.26 -9.29
C ASP A 520 30.87 -2.62 -9.40
N THR A 521 31.49 -3.08 -8.31
CA THR A 521 32.92 -3.44 -8.27
C THR A 521 33.18 -4.82 -8.91
N TYR A 522 32.47 -5.85 -8.45
CA TYR A 522 32.74 -7.26 -8.78
C TYR A 522 31.81 -7.85 -9.83
N GLY A 523 30.66 -7.21 -10.06
CA GLY A 523 29.70 -7.62 -11.07
C GLY A 523 30.17 -7.35 -12.49
N LYS A 524 30.14 -8.38 -13.34
CA LYS A 524 30.32 -8.27 -14.78
C LYS A 524 29.02 -7.88 -15.47
N LYS A 525 27.92 -8.53 -15.07
CA LYS A 525 26.59 -8.30 -15.63
C LYS A 525 25.53 -8.71 -14.62
N VAL A 526 24.46 -7.92 -14.55
CA VAL A 526 23.22 -8.34 -13.89
C VAL A 526 22.24 -8.85 -14.94
N MET A 527 21.72 -10.06 -14.72
CA MET A 527 20.58 -10.63 -15.43
C MET A 527 19.41 -10.76 -14.46
N TYR A 528 18.21 -10.99 -14.97
CA TYR A 528 17.02 -11.14 -14.13
C TYR A 528 16.36 -12.49 -14.41
N GLY A 529 16.01 -13.18 -13.33
CA GLY A 529 15.25 -14.42 -13.34
C GLY A 529 13.80 -14.16 -12.95
N PHE A 530 12.87 -14.57 -13.82
CA PHE A 530 11.43 -14.44 -13.61
C PHE A 530 10.80 -15.84 -13.57
N PRO A 531 10.51 -16.39 -12.38
CA PRO A 531 9.91 -17.72 -12.26
C PRO A 531 8.55 -17.82 -12.94
N THR A 532 7.81 -16.71 -13.00
CA THR A 532 6.45 -16.65 -13.54
C THR A 532 6.20 -15.41 -14.39
N PHE A 533 5.07 -15.39 -15.14
CA PHE A 533 4.67 -14.21 -15.90
C PHE A 533 4.35 -13.03 -14.99
N ILE A 534 3.69 -13.29 -13.85
CA ILE A 534 3.41 -12.23 -12.87
C ILE A 534 4.71 -11.70 -12.26
N SER A 535 5.75 -12.52 -12.08
CA SER A 535 7.08 -12.06 -11.62
C SER A 535 7.69 -11.07 -12.62
N TYR A 536 7.55 -11.34 -13.91
CA TYR A 536 7.99 -10.41 -14.95
C TYR A 536 7.14 -9.12 -14.98
N TYR A 537 5.83 -9.22 -14.76
CA TYR A 537 4.96 -8.06 -14.69
C TYR A 537 5.31 -7.15 -13.50
N THR A 538 5.55 -7.72 -12.31
CA THR A 538 6.00 -6.97 -11.13
C THR A 538 7.36 -6.33 -11.34
N HIS A 539 8.29 -7.03 -12.02
CA HIS A 539 9.55 -6.44 -12.48
C HIS A 539 9.31 -5.16 -13.26
N PHE A 540 8.51 -5.28 -14.31
CA PHE A 540 8.26 -4.21 -15.25
C PHE A 540 7.64 -3.00 -14.56
N ILE A 541 6.66 -3.21 -13.67
CA ILE A 541 6.06 -2.13 -12.88
C ILE A 541 7.12 -1.43 -12.01
N ALA A 542 7.91 -2.19 -11.27
CA ALA A 542 8.96 -1.65 -10.40
C ALA A 542 10.06 -0.93 -11.19
N LEU A 543 10.41 -1.42 -12.38
CA LEU A 543 11.32 -0.74 -13.29
C LEU A 543 10.71 0.59 -13.78
N VAL A 544 9.44 0.58 -14.20
CA VAL A 544 8.73 1.77 -14.67
C VAL A 544 8.66 2.84 -13.57
N SER A 545 8.24 2.45 -12.37
CA SER A 545 8.12 3.37 -11.24
C SER A 545 9.47 3.99 -10.87
N ASN A 546 10.49 3.17 -10.65
CA ASN A 546 11.78 3.63 -10.13
C ASN A 546 12.59 4.38 -11.19
N LYS A 547 12.72 3.82 -12.39
CA LYS A 547 13.60 4.37 -13.43
C LYS A 547 12.98 5.56 -14.16
N TYR A 548 11.70 5.45 -14.54
CA TYR A 548 11.07 6.44 -15.42
C TYR A 548 10.25 7.48 -14.64
N LEU A 549 9.53 7.05 -13.61
CA LEU A 549 8.71 7.96 -12.79
C LEU A 549 9.47 8.50 -11.58
N ARG A 550 10.65 7.95 -11.26
CA ARG A 550 11.45 8.28 -10.06
C ARG A 550 10.65 8.11 -8.76
N LEU A 551 9.69 7.20 -8.80
CA LEU A 551 8.83 6.76 -7.70
C LEU A 551 9.39 5.45 -7.20
N THR A 552 9.82 5.40 -5.95
CA THR A 552 10.27 4.14 -5.39
C THR A 552 9.05 3.38 -4.89
N TYR A 553 8.80 2.24 -5.54
CA TYR A 553 7.57 1.47 -5.43
C TYR A 553 7.87 -0.02 -5.57
N ILE A 554 7.30 -0.81 -4.66
CA ILE A 554 7.42 -2.28 -4.60
C ILE A 554 6.00 -2.85 -4.66
N PRO A 555 5.59 -3.57 -5.72
CA PRO A 555 4.22 -4.11 -5.84
C PRO A 555 3.88 -5.12 -4.74
N GLU A 556 2.69 -5.06 -4.14
CA GLU A 556 2.22 -6.01 -3.11
C GLU A 556 2.02 -7.43 -3.65
N ILE A 557 1.58 -7.53 -4.91
CA ILE A 557 1.42 -8.79 -5.65
C ILE A 557 2.75 -9.60 -5.74
N GLU A 558 3.92 -8.99 -5.49
CA GLU A 558 5.19 -9.71 -5.35
C GLU A 558 5.11 -10.79 -4.25
N GLY A 559 4.38 -10.54 -3.15
CA GLY A 559 4.19 -11.49 -2.06
C GLY A 559 3.19 -12.63 -2.35
N MET A 560 2.52 -12.62 -3.50
CA MET A 560 1.57 -13.67 -3.90
C MET A 560 2.20 -14.81 -4.68
N ILE A 561 3.33 -14.55 -5.31
CA ILE A 561 3.99 -15.45 -6.26
C ILE A 561 5.43 -15.66 -5.81
N GLU A 562 6.11 -16.59 -6.47
CA GLU A 562 7.52 -16.80 -6.19
C GLU A 562 8.33 -15.55 -6.51
N PRO A 563 9.22 -15.10 -5.60
CA PRO A 563 9.96 -13.87 -5.80
C PRO A 563 10.86 -14.00 -7.03
N GLN A 564 10.84 -12.96 -7.84
CA GLN A 564 11.86 -12.73 -8.85
C GLN A 564 13.24 -12.60 -8.20
N TYR A 565 14.30 -12.66 -9.01
CA TYR A 565 15.66 -12.49 -8.50
C TYR A 565 16.60 -11.90 -9.55
N GLY A 566 17.63 -11.21 -9.07
CA GLY A 566 18.78 -10.80 -9.87
C GLY A 566 19.78 -11.94 -9.93
N ILE A 567 20.47 -12.05 -11.04
CA ILE A 567 21.57 -12.97 -11.23
C ILE A 567 22.80 -12.12 -11.53
N LEU A 568 23.67 -11.98 -10.54
CA LEU A 568 24.95 -11.31 -10.69
C LEU A 568 25.97 -12.31 -11.25
N GLU A 569 26.41 -12.11 -12.50
CA GLU A 569 27.61 -12.77 -13.00
C GLU A 569 28.83 -12.00 -12.51
N LEU A 570 29.75 -12.67 -11.84
CA LEU A 570 31.01 -12.08 -11.36
C LEU A 570 32.01 -11.97 -12.50
N LYS A 571 32.85 -10.93 -12.47
CA LYS A 571 34.01 -10.79 -13.39
C LYS A 571 34.98 -11.95 -13.18
N GLU A 572 35.28 -12.21 -11.91
CA GLU A 572 36.10 -13.27 -11.37
C GLU A 572 35.71 -13.48 -9.91
N THR A 573 36.08 -14.61 -9.31
CA THR A 573 35.85 -14.82 -7.88
C THR A 573 36.76 -13.87 -7.10
N PRO A 574 36.19 -12.93 -6.32
CA PRO A 574 36.99 -11.97 -5.57
C PRO A 574 37.87 -12.70 -4.56
N LYS A 575 39.12 -12.24 -4.43
CA LYS A 575 40.05 -12.71 -3.39
C LYS A 575 40.12 -11.79 -2.17
N GLU A 576 39.62 -10.57 -2.33
CA GLU A 576 39.53 -9.54 -1.30
C GLU A 576 38.27 -8.70 -1.53
N LEU A 577 37.66 -8.17 -0.48
CA LEU A 577 36.57 -7.19 -0.59
C LEU A 577 37.10 -5.79 -0.32
N ARG A 578 37.00 -4.95 -1.34
CA ARG A 578 37.29 -3.52 -1.32
C ARG A 578 36.11 -2.79 -1.90
N LEU A 579 35.46 -1.96 -1.10
CA LEU A 579 34.29 -1.19 -1.51
C LEU A 579 34.57 0.28 -1.34
N SER A 580 34.16 1.07 -2.34
CA SER A 580 34.17 2.53 -2.25
C SER A 580 32.87 3.08 -2.80
N TYR A 581 32.17 3.90 -2.02
CA TYR A 581 30.93 4.53 -2.44
C TYR A 581 30.73 5.88 -1.78
N ASP A 582 30.00 6.75 -2.48
CA ASP A 582 29.67 8.10 -2.04
C ASP A 582 28.20 8.19 -1.63
N VAL A 583 27.95 8.64 -0.40
CA VAL A 583 26.61 8.97 0.10
C VAL A 583 26.47 10.49 0.07
N GLY A 584 25.66 10.98 -0.88
CA GLY A 584 25.38 12.40 -1.06
C GLY A 584 23.98 12.81 -0.57
N PHE A 585 23.82 14.07 -0.18
CA PHE A 585 22.54 14.66 0.18
C PHE A 585 21.89 15.30 -1.06
N LYS A 586 20.71 14.81 -1.46
CA LYS A 586 20.04 15.28 -2.69
C LYS A 586 18.78 16.12 -2.46
N ASP A 587 18.22 16.16 -1.24
CA ASP A 587 17.02 16.96 -0.95
C ASP A 587 17.27 17.97 0.19
N MET A 588 17.35 19.24 -0.20
CA MET A 588 17.53 20.39 0.70
C MET A 588 16.23 21.19 0.87
N SER A 589 15.14 20.80 0.21
CA SER A 589 13.92 21.61 0.10
C SER A 589 13.25 21.90 1.45
N HIS A 590 13.49 21.05 2.45
CA HIS A 590 12.95 21.19 3.80
C HIS A 590 13.63 22.29 4.63
N TYR A 591 14.89 22.64 4.33
CA TYR A 591 15.62 23.72 5.03
C TYR A 591 15.21 25.13 4.55
N ASN A 592 14.68 25.24 3.32
CA ASN A 592 14.19 26.50 2.75
C ASN A 592 12.79 26.91 3.27
N SER A 593 12.12 26.07 4.05
CA SER A 593 10.76 26.33 4.54
C SER A 593 10.78 27.09 5.87
N PHE A 594 9.93 28.12 5.99
CA PHE A 594 9.72 28.85 7.25
C PHE A 594 9.25 27.94 8.40
N TYR A 595 8.62 26.80 8.08
CA TYR A 595 8.19 25.79 9.06
C TYR A 595 9.35 25.02 9.72
N SER A 596 10.55 24.98 9.12
CA SER A 596 11.74 24.40 9.74
C SER A 596 12.18 25.16 11.01
N LEU A 597 11.75 26.42 11.15
CA LEU A 597 12.05 27.30 12.30
C LEU A 597 11.11 27.08 13.50
N TYR A 598 9.90 26.55 13.29
CA TYR A 598 8.86 26.37 14.34
C TYR A 598 8.71 24.91 14.81
N PHE A 599 9.61 24.05 14.35
CA PHE A 599 9.50 22.61 14.50
C PHE A 599 9.76 22.15 15.94
N ASN A 600 8.75 21.54 16.57
CA ASN A 600 8.83 21.10 17.96
C ASN A 600 9.32 19.64 18.07
N MET A 601 10.62 19.47 18.27
CA MET A 601 11.23 18.14 18.48
C MET A 601 10.78 17.43 19.77
N LYS A 602 10.12 18.11 20.74
CA LYS A 602 9.74 17.52 22.04
C LYS A 602 8.70 16.41 21.90
N THR A 603 7.98 16.36 20.79
CA THR A 603 6.93 15.37 20.51
C THR A 603 7.29 14.40 19.39
N LEU A 604 8.42 14.58 18.68
CA LEU A 604 8.79 13.80 17.48
C LEU A 604 7.69 13.72 16.40
N LYS A 605 6.68 14.61 16.44
CA LYS A 605 5.43 14.45 15.70
C LYS A 605 5.51 14.75 14.21
N ASP A 606 6.54 15.44 13.77
CA ASP A 606 6.73 15.80 12.37
C ASP A 606 8.04 15.15 11.90
N GLY A 607 8.02 14.09 11.09
CA GLY A 607 9.21 13.24 10.83
C GLY A 607 10.33 13.83 9.94
N TYR A 608 10.33 15.12 9.62
CA TYR A 608 11.04 15.69 8.46
C TYR A 608 12.55 15.95 8.60
N MET A 609 13.20 15.53 9.70
CA MET A 609 14.65 15.73 9.89
C MET A 609 15.34 14.45 10.37
N TYR A 610 16.53 14.16 9.81
CA TYR A 610 17.45 13.18 10.38
C TYR A 610 17.59 13.43 11.88
N PRO A 611 17.49 12.41 12.75
CA PRO A 611 17.60 12.64 14.18
C PRO A 611 18.95 13.31 14.46
N PRO A 612 18.97 14.31 15.36
CA PRO A 612 20.19 15.02 15.65
C PRO A 612 21.23 14.05 16.20
N CYS A 613 22.50 14.37 15.98
CA CYS A 613 23.65 13.50 16.26
C CYS A 613 23.68 13.02 17.72
N TYR A 614 23.03 13.74 18.65
CA TYR A 614 22.90 13.40 20.07
C TYR A 614 21.66 12.52 20.40
N SER A 615 20.97 11.95 19.41
CA SER A 615 19.78 11.10 19.64
C SER A 615 20.10 9.73 20.25
N TYR A 616 21.38 9.34 20.28
CA TYR A 616 21.83 8.12 20.94
C TYR A 616 22.56 8.46 22.24
N PRO A 617 22.21 7.79 23.36
CA PRO A 617 22.76 8.09 24.69
C PRO A 617 24.29 7.96 24.75
N ASP A 618 24.89 7.17 23.86
CA ASP A 618 26.33 6.88 23.85
C ASP A 618 27.12 7.74 22.84
N THR A 619 26.51 8.78 22.26
CA THR A 619 27.22 9.62 21.28
C THR A 619 28.25 10.50 21.96
N VAL A 620 29.48 10.47 21.47
CA VAL A 620 30.59 11.32 21.95
C VAL A 620 31.05 12.29 20.88
N SER A 621 31.55 13.46 21.31
CA SER A 621 32.21 14.41 20.41
C SER A 621 33.61 13.92 20.07
N ALA A 622 33.95 13.86 18.79
CA ALA A 622 35.27 13.44 18.33
C ALA A 622 36.39 14.40 18.80
N GLN A 623 36.09 15.69 18.94
CA GLN A 623 37.07 16.66 19.41
C GLN A 623 37.35 16.58 20.91
N THR A 624 36.37 16.19 21.73
CA THR A 624 36.46 16.31 23.19
C THR A 624 36.38 14.98 23.94
N GLY A 625 35.99 13.90 23.26
CA GLY A 625 35.74 12.58 23.86
C GLY A 625 34.57 12.54 24.86
N LYS A 626 33.93 13.68 25.14
CA LYS A 626 32.85 13.78 26.11
C LYS A 626 31.53 13.30 25.51
N PHE A 627 30.72 12.65 26.35
CA PHE A 627 29.33 12.38 26.05
C PHE A 627 28.62 13.68 25.68
N ILE A 628 27.87 13.64 24.59
CA ILE A 628 27.06 14.76 24.16
C ILE A 628 25.76 14.66 24.93
N LEU A 629 25.70 15.37 26.05
CA LEU A 629 24.45 15.51 26.77
C LEU A 629 23.47 16.29 25.87
N PRO A 630 22.19 15.87 25.81
CA PRO A 630 21.17 16.70 25.20
C PRO A 630 21.18 18.07 25.90
N PRO A 631 21.17 19.18 25.16
CA PRO A 631 21.31 20.50 25.76
C PRO A 631 20.21 20.75 26.82
N PRO A 632 20.56 21.29 28.00
CA PRO A 632 19.66 21.35 29.17
C PRO A 632 18.40 22.21 28.94
N GLU A 633 18.40 23.08 27.93
CA GLU A 633 17.30 23.99 27.62
C GLU A 633 16.24 23.40 26.68
N PHE A 634 16.37 22.14 26.21
CA PHE A 634 15.56 21.66 25.08
C PHE A 634 14.46 20.64 25.43
N GLY A 635 13.24 21.15 25.51
CA GLY A 635 12.26 20.76 24.51
C GLY A 635 12.29 21.76 23.36
N ILE A 636 12.20 21.32 22.10
CA ILE A 636 12.16 22.12 20.83
C ILE A 636 13.54 22.46 20.19
N GLY A 637 14.13 21.56 19.38
CA GLY A 637 14.93 21.96 18.19
C GLY A 637 16.47 21.88 18.29
N GLY A 638 17.08 20.94 17.58
CA GLY A 638 18.53 20.73 17.59
C GLY A 638 19.37 21.63 16.69
N ARG A 639 19.40 22.94 16.93
CA ARG A 639 20.53 23.78 16.47
C ARG A 639 21.67 23.63 17.46
N THR A 640 22.76 22.96 17.07
CA THR A 640 24.00 23.00 17.86
C THR A 640 24.65 24.37 17.61
N ALA A 641 24.26 25.41 18.34
CA ALA A 641 24.79 26.79 18.15
C ALA A 641 24.70 27.29 16.67
N GLY A 642 23.58 27.00 16.00
CA GLY A 642 23.36 27.37 14.60
C GLY A 642 24.12 26.50 13.58
N LEU A 643 24.48 25.26 13.94
CA LEU A 643 24.92 24.20 13.03
C LEU A 643 23.81 23.16 12.85
N TYR A 644 23.71 22.60 11.65
CA TYR A 644 22.77 21.54 11.25
C TYR A 644 23.51 20.20 11.22
N CYS A 645 22.98 19.18 11.90
CA CYS A 645 23.58 17.84 11.96
C CYS A 645 23.18 16.99 10.75
N HIS A 646 24.15 16.22 10.27
CA HIS A 646 24.02 15.21 9.23
C HIS A 646 24.76 13.96 9.68
N SER A 647 24.20 12.78 9.42
CA SER A 647 24.84 11.52 9.77
C SER A 647 24.74 10.51 8.66
N THR A 648 25.77 9.69 8.53
CA THR A 648 25.67 8.39 7.87
C THR A 648 25.43 7.34 8.95
N ARG A 649 24.38 6.54 8.76
CA ARG A 649 24.02 5.47 9.69
C ARG A 649 24.32 4.12 9.07
N PHE A 650 24.82 3.19 9.86
CA PHE A 650 25.08 1.84 9.40
C PHE A 650 24.23 0.88 10.22
N ARG A 651 23.21 0.31 9.58
CA ARG A 651 22.37 -0.74 10.19
C ARG A 651 23.13 -2.07 10.31
N ILE A 652 24.02 -2.33 9.35
CA ILE A 652 24.82 -3.56 9.23
C ILE A 652 26.20 -3.14 8.74
N LEU A 653 27.22 -3.40 9.55
CA LEU A 653 28.61 -3.27 9.17
C LEU A 653 29.19 -4.67 9.09
N LEU A 654 29.79 -5.01 7.96
CA LEU A 654 30.62 -6.22 7.84
C LEU A 654 31.83 -6.10 8.77
N LYS A 655 32.39 -7.23 9.21
CA LYS A 655 33.66 -7.24 9.92
C LYS A 655 34.76 -6.70 8.99
N GLY A 656 35.59 -5.79 9.48
CA GLY A 656 36.72 -5.23 8.73
C GLY A 656 37.04 -3.79 9.10
N GLU A 657 37.91 -3.15 8.32
CA GLU A 657 38.31 -1.76 8.50
C GLU A 657 37.48 -0.83 7.61
N TYR A 658 36.98 0.25 8.22
CA TYR A 658 36.23 1.29 7.53
C TYR A 658 36.94 2.63 7.64
N ARG A 659 36.95 3.37 6.54
CA ARG A 659 37.35 4.77 6.50
C ARG A 659 36.23 5.58 5.88
N ILE A 660 35.75 6.60 6.58
CA ILE A 660 34.70 7.50 6.06
C ILE A 660 35.29 8.90 5.95
N ARG A 661 35.50 9.35 4.71
CA ARG A 661 35.92 10.71 4.41
C ARG A 661 34.71 11.61 4.24
N VAL A 662 34.73 12.77 4.90
CA VAL A 662 33.70 13.79 4.76
C VAL A 662 34.20 14.88 3.81
N GLU A 663 33.61 14.92 2.62
CA GLU A 663 33.88 15.97 1.63
C GLU A 663 32.91 17.13 1.81
N GLY A 664 33.34 18.35 1.48
CA GLY A 664 32.50 19.56 1.55
C GLY A 664 32.32 20.18 2.95
N LEU A 665 32.91 19.57 3.99
CA LEU A 665 32.92 20.14 5.35
C LEU A 665 33.90 21.34 5.41
N PRO A 666 33.56 22.48 6.03
CA PRO A 666 34.45 23.66 6.11
C PRO A 666 35.67 23.41 7.02
N ASN A 667 36.70 24.27 6.98
CA ASN A 667 37.77 24.22 7.99
C ASN A 667 37.28 24.87 9.30
N ASP A 668 37.63 24.26 10.44
CA ASP A 668 36.98 24.54 11.72
C ASP A 668 37.67 25.58 12.60
N SER A 669 38.26 26.63 12.01
CA SER A 669 38.94 27.68 12.79
C SER A 669 37.98 28.49 13.68
N GLU A 670 36.68 28.47 13.36
CA GLU A 670 35.63 29.27 14.00
C GLU A 670 34.51 28.41 14.65
N GLY A 671 34.69 27.09 14.78
CA GLY A 671 33.64 26.20 15.30
C GLY A 671 32.44 26.03 14.36
N LEU A 672 32.69 26.06 13.05
CA LEU A 672 31.71 25.92 11.97
C LEU A 672 31.39 24.47 11.61
N GLN A 673 32.07 23.51 12.25
CA GLN A 673 31.73 22.10 12.18
C GLN A 673 31.80 21.44 13.57
N ARG A 674 31.11 20.32 13.74
CA ARG A 674 31.29 19.39 14.87
C ARG A 674 31.21 17.97 14.36
N VAL A 675 31.95 17.05 14.98
CA VAL A 675 32.00 15.65 14.55
C VAL A 675 31.62 14.77 15.73
N PHE A 676 30.80 13.77 15.44
CA PHE A 676 30.13 12.93 16.42
C PHE A 676 30.15 11.47 15.97
N SER A 677 30.25 10.56 16.93
CA SER A 677 30.19 9.13 16.67
C SER A 677 29.65 8.42 17.90
N ASN A 678 28.87 7.37 17.70
CA ASN A 678 28.54 6.39 18.73
C ASN A 678 29.25 5.04 18.50
N MET A 679 30.10 4.95 17.47
CA MET A 679 30.92 3.77 17.22
C MET A 679 32.08 3.75 18.21
N ALA A 680 32.33 2.61 18.85
CA ALA A 680 33.48 2.45 19.73
C ALA A 680 34.79 2.33 18.92
N GLY A 681 35.91 2.81 19.48
CA GLY A 681 37.24 2.59 18.90
C GLY A 681 37.50 3.30 17.56
N TYR A 682 36.88 4.46 17.33
CA TYR A 682 37.13 5.26 16.12
C TYR A 682 38.22 6.31 16.31
N GLU A 683 38.90 6.64 15.22
CA GLU A 683 39.90 7.71 15.13
C GLU A 683 39.44 8.75 14.11
N TRP A 684 39.36 10.02 14.52
CA TRP A 684 39.05 11.14 13.61
C TRP A 684 40.32 11.89 13.22
N ASP A 685 40.63 11.89 11.92
CA ASP A 685 41.67 12.72 11.33
C ASP A 685 41.07 14.06 10.86
N PRO A 686 41.36 15.17 11.55
CA PRO A 686 40.83 16.49 11.21
C PRO A 686 41.44 17.09 9.93
N ILE A 687 42.62 16.61 9.49
CA ILE A 687 43.32 17.12 8.30
C ILE A 687 42.66 16.56 7.06
N THR A 688 42.49 15.24 7.00
CA THR A 688 41.85 14.57 5.86
C THR A 688 40.33 14.49 5.99
N LYS A 689 39.77 14.90 7.13
CA LYS A 689 38.35 14.80 7.49
C LYS A 689 37.85 13.36 7.36
N THR A 690 38.65 12.43 7.86
CA THR A 690 38.39 10.98 7.74
C THR A 690 38.22 10.38 9.12
N ILE A 691 37.16 9.60 9.32
CA ILE A 691 37.04 8.70 10.46
C ILE A 691 37.52 7.31 10.04
N THR A 692 38.34 6.68 10.87
CA THR A 692 38.76 5.28 10.73
C THR A 692 38.24 4.48 11.91
N PHE A 693 37.70 3.29 11.67
CA PHE A 693 37.33 2.37 12.74
C PHE A 693 37.40 0.92 12.26
N SER A 694 37.66 0.01 13.20
CA SER A 694 37.62 -1.43 12.96
C SER A 694 36.35 -2.00 13.56
N ASN A 695 35.58 -2.72 12.76
CA ASN A 695 34.38 -3.38 13.21
C ASN A 695 34.66 -4.87 13.47
N PRO A 696 34.58 -5.36 14.72
CA PRO A 696 34.96 -6.73 15.06
C PRO A 696 33.87 -7.77 14.74
N SER A 697 32.62 -7.36 14.51
CA SER A 697 31.48 -8.29 14.29
C SER A 697 30.42 -7.70 13.37
N THR A 698 29.54 -8.54 12.82
CA THR A 698 28.59 -8.15 11.78
C THR A 698 27.36 -7.36 12.27
N THR A 699 27.29 -7.02 13.56
CA THR A 699 26.05 -6.55 14.21
C THR A 699 26.29 -5.50 15.30
N ILE A 700 26.74 -4.31 14.91
CA ILE A 700 26.65 -3.12 15.76
C ILE A 700 25.98 -1.99 14.96
N PRO A 701 24.83 -1.45 15.40
CA PRO A 701 24.30 -0.21 14.84
C PRO A 701 25.27 0.93 15.17
N GLY A 702 25.90 1.50 14.15
CA GLY A 702 26.89 2.57 14.28
C GLY A 702 26.53 3.78 13.43
N ASP A 703 26.65 4.97 13.99
CA ASP A 703 26.35 6.26 13.39
C ASP A 703 27.60 7.15 13.47
N PHE A 704 27.97 7.71 12.33
CA PHE A 704 28.94 8.79 12.24
C PHE A 704 28.25 10.05 11.73
N GLY A 705 28.40 11.16 12.46
CA GLY A 705 27.73 12.41 12.17
C GLY A 705 28.65 13.61 12.15
N VAL A 706 28.30 14.59 11.33
CA VAL A 706 28.91 15.92 11.31
C VAL A 706 27.81 16.97 11.38
N ALA A 707 28.01 18.02 12.18
CA ALA A 707 27.18 19.22 12.12
C ALA A 707 27.93 20.35 11.43
N THR A 708 27.28 21.10 10.54
CA THR A 708 27.88 22.26 9.86
C THR A 708 26.85 23.34 9.50
N LYS A 709 27.27 24.50 8.98
CA LYS A 709 26.37 25.59 8.56
C LYS A 709 25.59 25.19 7.30
N GLU A 710 24.37 25.74 7.16
CA GLU A 710 23.46 25.47 6.04
C GLU A 710 24.10 25.60 4.66
N LYS A 711 24.90 26.66 4.48
CA LYS A 711 25.64 26.97 3.25
C LYS A 711 26.61 25.86 2.81
N SER A 712 27.06 25.02 3.75
CA SER A 712 28.01 23.95 3.48
C SER A 712 27.34 22.59 3.21
N ILE A 713 26.04 22.46 3.50
CA ILE A 713 25.29 21.19 3.38
C ILE A 713 25.17 20.71 1.92
N PRO A 714 24.87 21.55 0.91
CA PRO A 714 24.67 21.06 -0.47
C PRO A 714 25.89 20.34 -1.07
N ASN A 715 27.08 20.63 -0.54
CA ASN A 715 28.34 20.04 -0.98
C ASN A 715 28.82 18.91 -0.09
N LEU A 716 28.12 18.61 1.01
CA LEU A 716 28.50 17.60 1.98
C LEU A 716 28.34 16.19 1.37
N LYS A 717 29.37 15.35 1.46
CA LYS A 717 29.31 13.94 1.04
C LYS A 717 30.11 13.06 1.99
N PHE A 718 29.63 11.85 2.24
CA PHE A 718 30.36 10.82 2.95
C PHE A 718 30.89 9.81 1.94
N ARG A 719 32.21 9.79 1.73
CA ARG A 719 32.87 8.74 0.95
C ARG A 719 33.32 7.63 1.89
N ILE A 720 32.76 6.45 1.72
CA ILE A 720 33.01 5.30 2.58
C ILE A 720 33.93 4.33 1.84
N PHE A 721 34.99 3.93 2.52
CA PHE A 721 35.94 2.90 2.09
C PHE A 721 35.85 1.74 3.06
N TYR A 722 35.79 0.53 2.53
CA TYR A 722 35.82 -0.71 3.29
C TYR A 722 36.90 -1.63 2.76
N VAL A 723 37.60 -2.29 3.67
CA VAL A 723 38.58 -3.35 3.39
C VAL A 723 38.27 -4.52 4.32
N SER A 724 38.00 -5.70 3.74
CA SER A 724 37.89 -6.94 4.53
C SER A 724 39.27 -7.46 4.92
N ASP A 725 39.38 -7.96 6.17
CA ASP A 725 40.57 -8.66 6.68
C ASP A 725 40.83 -9.99 5.96
#